data_AF-A0A3M1T6U8-F1
#
_entry.id   AF-A0A3M1T6U8-F1
#
_cell.length_a   1.000
_cell.length_b   1.000
_cell.length_c   1.000
_cell.angle_alpha   90.00
_cell.angle_beta   90.00
_cell.angle_gamma   90.00
#
_symmetry.space_group_name_H-M   'P 1'
#
loop_
_entity.id
_entity.type
_entity.pdbx_description
1 polymer ?
#
loop_
_entity_poly.entity_id
_entity_poly.type
_entity_poly.pdbx_seq_one_letter_code
_entity_poly.pdbx_strand_id
1 'polypeptide(L)'
;MHALLLTAALLPLLLQIEEQPARTEAEHAAESAAPVLTKAPELIHFVDAEYPEAAKAEGVEGEVVLTLTLDETGRVTDVAVTRPLHPLLDAAAVAAARQLRFTPAEVNGKPAPVQIEFRYVFTFRPPEPPPGTDEAKAPAEATLQGEVLVRGRRDPIEGAIVRSGEAVAETDAEGRFELRLPEGRHPIEVRAPGFEPFRTHEVVTPGTRTEVRYYLLRSGKSPFEIVVRGEREKKEVSRVVLQREELTKVPGTFGDPLRVLENLPGMQRAPFIGGQLLVRGASPEDSGVYFDGVEIPILYHFGGLTSVVNPEFLEEIDFQPGGFGARYGRATAGIVEVESRRHSGKLARGSLKVDLADTSLFFRYPITDDLSVAAAGRRSYVDLFLPLVIGLTSGGGSGGSGLVTLAPQYGDYQVKVDYDGLPDHALSLFLFGSNDTFEILTTGAARQRAFGFDLRIGFHRLTLTDTWKISDALTARTLGFIGLTTQGAAGGEVGGGFDFDFSFDRYEAGFRHDLEYRYDENTVFRAGLDLYGLQGLAVARVPIDGDLLAFPTPLSPAPPPQDLDIEGGGSGLAFYAETTFKPRPNLTVTPGLRSELYVFNTYLHPTFDPRLALRWTVRDGTTLKAAAGHYHQAPSIFQVNELTGNPRLGPEAANHWILGIEQQITELIDLDVQAFYNARFDLAVPSNEAHIEDGRAVAERFANEGIGRAYGIELLLRHALTEDFFGWIAYTLMRSEVNDGGPGDPWILTDYDQTHILTVVGSYRLGGGFEAGARFRLVTGNPYTPVVGATHDLDADTWRPIRGAVHSARLPTFHQLDLRIEYTHVFDLGTLSFFLDLLNAYNQPNVEDFQYDYRYRAQEPFNGLPLFPVLGMRGAF
;
A
#
# COMPACT_ATOMS: atom_id res chain seq x y z
N MET A 1 19.73 -0.97 -8.14
CA MET A 1 19.01 -1.96 -8.99
C MET A 1 19.94 -2.75 -9.90
N HIS A 2 20.96 -2.15 -10.51
CA HIS A 2 21.97 -2.89 -11.29
C HIS A 2 22.85 -3.82 -10.42
N ALA A 3 23.16 -3.43 -9.18
CA ALA A 3 23.75 -4.33 -8.19
C ALA A 3 22.85 -5.54 -7.86
N LEU A 4 21.53 -5.31 -7.89
CA LEU A 4 20.47 -6.31 -7.70
C LEU A 4 20.35 -7.23 -8.93
N LEU A 5 20.59 -6.74 -10.14
CA LEU A 5 20.65 -7.54 -11.37
C LEU A 5 21.95 -8.38 -11.44
N LEU A 6 23.10 -7.80 -11.04
CA LEU A 6 24.37 -8.54 -10.92
C LEU A 6 24.31 -9.61 -9.81
N THR A 7 23.66 -9.33 -8.68
CA THR A 7 23.48 -10.31 -7.58
C THR A 7 22.33 -11.28 -7.82
N ALA A 8 21.24 -10.88 -8.48
CA ALA A 8 20.17 -11.80 -8.90
C ALA A 8 20.63 -12.79 -9.96
N ALA A 9 21.62 -12.44 -10.79
CA ALA A 9 22.28 -13.37 -11.70
C ALA A 9 23.19 -14.40 -10.97
N LEU A 10 23.66 -14.08 -9.75
CA LEU A 10 24.53 -14.93 -8.93
C LEU A 10 23.76 -15.81 -7.93
N LEU A 11 22.61 -15.36 -7.43
CA LEU A 11 21.79 -16.09 -6.45
C LEU A 11 21.38 -17.52 -6.90
N PRO A 12 20.98 -17.77 -8.16
CA PRO A 12 20.68 -19.12 -8.64
C PRO A 12 21.93 -19.96 -8.96
N LEU A 13 23.12 -19.34 -9.03
CA LEU A 13 24.40 -20.04 -9.18
C LEU A 13 24.91 -20.61 -7.84
N LEU A 14 24.48 -20.03 -6.72
CA LEU A 14 24.98 -20.31 -5.37
C LEU A 14 24.07 -21.23 -4.53
N LEU A 15 22.83 -21.44 -4.95
CA LEU A 15 21.86 -22.30 -4.25
C LEU A 15 21.68 -23.64 -4.99
N GLN A 16 22.53 -24.63 -4.67
CA GLN A 16 22.49 -25.99 -5.24
C GLN A 16 22.46 -27.09 -4.13
N ILE A 17 21.24 -27.51 -3.73
CA ILE A 17 20.67 -28.89 -3.56
C ILE A 17 21.50 -30.01 -2.85
N GLU A 18 21.00 -30.87 -1.93
CA GLU A 18 20.00 -31.98 -2.09
C GLU A 18 19.64 -32.71 -0.75
N GLU A 19 18.43 -33.28 -0.59
CA GLU A 19 18.12 -34.46 0.29
C GLU A 19 16.86 -35.27 -0.15
N GLN A 20 16.81 -36.62 0.00
CA GLN A 20 15.61 -37.53 0.10
C GLN A 20 15.98 -39.04 0.31
N PRO A 21 15.08 -40.02 0.68
CA PRO A 21 13.89 -40.05 1.58
C PRO A 21 13.64 -41.36 2.45
N ALA A 22 12.51 -41.37 3.22
CA ALA A 22 11.65 -42.47 3.80
C ALA A 22 11.81 -42.84 5.31
N ARG A 23 10.79 -43.03 6.19
CA ARG A 23 9.43 -43.63 6.12
C ARG A 23 8.39 -43.10 7.18
N THR A 24 7.12 -43.34 6.84
CA THR A 24 5.77 -43.27 7.49
C THR A 24 5.58 -43.43 9.01
N GLU A 25 4.59 -42.70 9.57
CA GLU A 25 3.42 -43.24 10.30
C GLU A 25 2.28 -42.20 10.46
N ALA A 26 1.07 -42.59 10.01
CA ALA A 26 -0.23 -42.03 10.41
C ALA A 26 -0.67 -42.71 11.73
N GLU A 27 -1.64 -42.30 12.55
CA GLU A 27 -2.96 -41.72 12.36
C GLU A 27 -3.58 -41.56 13.77
N HIS A 28 -4.39 -40.52 14.05
CA HIS A 28 -5.70 -40.58 14.72
C HIS A 28 -6.11 -39.22 15.32
N ALA A 29 -7.22 -38.71 14.80
CA ALA A 29 -8.10 -37.74 15.43
C ALA A 29 -9.21 -38.47 16.20
N ALA A 30 -9.73 -37.84 17.25
CA ALA A 30 -11.12 -37.84 17.75
C ALA A 30 -11.07 -37.29 19.19
N GLU A 31 -11.32 -36.01 19.41
CA GLU A 31 -12.65 -35.39 19.54
C GLU A 31 -13.42 -35.83 20.80
N SER A 32 -13.59 -34.88 21.72
CA SER A 32 -14.72 -34.80 22.64
C SER A 32 -15.06 -33.32 22.77
N ALA A 33 -15.90 -32.82 21.86
CA ALA A 33 -16.40 -31.45 21.89
C ALA A 33 -17.17 -31.20 23.20
N ALA A 34 -16.84 -30.11 23.88
CA ALA A 34 -17.58 -29.65 25.05
C ALA A 34 -19.04 -29.31 24.66
N PRO A 35 -20.03 -29.53 25.54
CA PRO A 35 -21.42 -29.19 25.26
C PRO A 35 -21.58 -27.70 24.91
N VAL A 36 -22.18 -27.40 23.76
CA VAL A 36 -22.46 -26.03 23.32
C VAL A 36 -23.91 -25.70 23.58
N LEU A 37 -24.16 -24.58 24.27
CA LEU A 37 -25.50 -24.03 24.44
C LEU A 37 -26.00 -23.57 23.06
N THR A 38 -26.92 -24.33 22.46
CA THR A 38 -27.47 -24.05 21.13
C THR A 38 -28.69 -23.12 21.20
N LYS A 39 -29.32 -23.00 22.37
CA LYS A 39 -30.42 -22.05 22.61
C LYS A 39 -30.46 -21.62 24.08
N ALA A 40 -30.32 -20.32 24.34
CA ALA A 40 -30.43 -19.77 25.68
C ALA A 40 -31.91 -19.70 26.13
N PRO A 41 -32.19 -19.85 27.43
CA PRO A 41 -33.54 -19.72 27.98
C PRO A 41 -33.98 -18.25 28.01
N GLU A 42 -35.20 -17.95 27.56
CA GLU A 42 -35.80 -16.62 27.54
C GLU A 42 -36.92 -16.52 28.58
N LEU A 43 -37.02 -15.41 29.31
CA LEU A 43 -38.03 -15.21 30.35
C LEU A 43 -39.43 -15.02 29.73
N ILE A 44 -40.38 -15.87 30.11
CA ILE A 44 -41.78 -15.83 29.62
C ILE A 44 -42.78 -15.37 30.68
N HIS A 45 -42.45 -15.49 31.97
CA HIS A 45 -43.26 -14.93 33.05
C HIS A 45 -42.36 -14.28 34.09
N PHE A 46 -42.45 -12.96 34.17
CA PHE A 46 -41.76 -12.14 35.15
C PHE A 46 -42.67 -11.87 36.35
N VAL A 47 -42.09 -11.79 37.55
CA VAL A 47 -42.77 -11.46 38.79
C VAL A 47 -41.97 -10.37 39.47
N ASP A 48 -42.59 -9.24 39.78
CA ASP A 48 -41.90 -8.16 40.50
C ASP A 48 -41.56 -8.57 41.94
N ALA A 49 -40.36 -8.21 42.40
CA ALA A 49 -39.99 -8.34 43.81
C ALA A 49 -40.65 -7.23 44.62
N GLU A 50 -41.45 -7.59 45.62
CA GLU A 50 -42.12 -6.63 46.49
C GLU A 50 -41.07 -5.85 47.30
N TYR A 51 -41.16 -4.51 47.29
CA TYR A 51 -40.27 -3.64 48.05
C TYR A 51 -40.84 -3.47 49.47
N PRO A 52 -40.25 -4.09 50.51
CA PRO A 52 -40.83 -4.04 51.85
C PRO A 52 -40.79 -2.61 52.41
N GLU A 53 -41.91 -2.14 52.98
CA GLU A 53 -42.04 -0.76 53.49
C GLU A 53 -40.97 -0.40 54.54
N ALA A 54 -40.46 -1.38 55.31
CA ALA A 54 -39.33 -1.17 56.22
C ALA A 54 -38.01 -0.83 55.50
N ALA A 55 -37.68 -1.55 54.42
CA ALA A 55 -36.49 -1.27 53.59
C ALA A 55 -36.64 0.04 52.80
N LYS A 56 -37.88 0.42 52.47
CA LYS A 56 -38.25 1.67 51.80
C LYS A 56 -38.10 2.88 52.73
N ALA A 57 -38.46 2.74 54.01
CA ALA A 57 -38.24 3.77 55.04
C ALA A 57 -36.75 4.00 55.33
N GLU A 58 -35.91 2.98 55.12
CA GLU A 58 -34.45 3.05 55.25
C GLU A 58 -33.76 3.59 53.98
N GLY A 59 -34.49 3.77 52.87
CA GLY A 59 -33.96 4.34 51.62
C GLY A 59 -32.94 3.46 50.90
N VAL A 60 -33.01 2.13 51.08
CA VAL A 60 -32.00 1.19 50.56
C VAL A 60 -32.22 0.90 49.09
N GLU A 61 -31.39 1.49 48.22
CA GLU A 61 -31.38 1.24 46.77
C GLU A 61 -30.19 0.38 46.36
N GLY A 62 -30.34 -0.40 45.29
CA GLY A 62 -29.25 -1.21 44.73
C GLY A 62 -29.76 -2.47 44.04
N GLU A 63 -28.87 -3.43 43.82
CA GLU A 63 -29.18 -4.63 43.04
C GLU A 63 -28.92 -5.92 43.82
N VAL A 64 -29.89 -6.85 43.79
CA VAL A 64 -29.76 -8.22 44.27
C VAL A 64 -29.48 -9.11 43.07
N VAL A 65 -28.35 -9.82 43.08
CA VAL A 65 -27.99 -10.78 42.03
C VAL A 65 -28.24 -12.19 42.54
N LEU A 66 -28.91 -13.00 41.71
CA LEU A 66 -29.33 -14.35 41.98
C LEU A 66 -28.77 -15.30 40.90
N THR A 67 -28.40 -16.52 41.29
CA THR A 67 -28.22 -17.63 40.35
C THR A 67 -29.48 -18.49 40.39
N LEU A 68 -30.12 -18.68 39.23
CA LEU A 68 -31.30 -19.53 39.06
C LEU A 68 -30.91 -20.84 38.39
N THR A 69 -31.34 -21.97 38.95
CA THR A 69 -31.26 -23.27 38.27
C THR A 69 -32.58 -23.54 37.57
N LEU A 70 -32.53 -23.73 36.25
CA LEU A 70 -33.68 -24.06 35.42
C LEU A 70 -33.70 -25.55 35.09
N ASP A 71 -34.86 -26.18 35.13
CA ASP A 71 -35.04 -27.54 34.60
C ASP A 71 -35.22 -27.57 33.07
N GLU A 72 -35.32 -28.78 32.51
CA GLU A 72 -35.52 -29.02 31.07
C GLU A 72 -36.82 -28.41 30.50
N THR A 73 -37.70 -27.88 31.36
CA THR A 73 -38.94 -27.19 30.97
C THR A 73 -38.87 -25.67 31.12
N GLY A 74 -37.74 -25.13 31.59
CA GLY A 74 -37.55 -23.71 31.86
C GLY A 74 -38.15 -23.24 33.19
N ARG A 75 -38.45 -24.15 34.12
CA ARG A 75 -38.93 -23.79 35.47
C ARG A 75 -37.76 -23.61 36.43
N VAL A 76 -37.84 -22.59 37.27
CA VAL A 76 -36.87 -22.35 38.34
C VAL A 76 -37.03 -23.42 39.43
N THR A 77 -36.01 -24.24 39.62
CA THR A 77 -35.98 -25.31 40.64
C THR A 77 -35.17 -24.92 41.87
N ASP A 78 -34.17 -24.05 41.71
CA ASP A 78 -33.36 -23.53 42.81
C ASP A 78 -32.97 -22.06 42.58
N VAL A 79 -32.79 -21.32 43.68
CA VAL A 79 -32.44 -19.89 43.69
C VAL A 79 -31.41 -19.64 44.78
N ALA A 80 -30.22 -19.19 44.39
CA ALA A 80 -29.14 -18.78 45.30
C ALA A 80 -28.86 -17.28 45.16
N VAL A 81 -28.73 -16.56 46.28
CA VAL A 81 -28.31 -15.15 46.26
C VAL A 81 -26.79 -15.11 46.11
N THR A 82 -26.29 -14.55 45.01
CA THR A 82 -24.85 -14.42 44.74
C THR A 82 -24.30 -13.07 45.16
N ARG A 83 -25.11 -12.00 45.09
CA ARG A 83 -24.76 -10.69 45.64
C ARG A 83 -25.94 -10.11 46.43
N PRO A 84 -25.87 -10.13 47.78
CA PRO A 84 -26.91 -9.57 48.62
C PRO A 84 -26.85 -8.04 48.64
N LEU A 85 -28.00 -7.41 48.88
CA LEU A 85 -28.15 -5.97 49.04
C LEU A 85 -28.63 -5.63 50.46
N HIS A 86 -29.75 -6.23 50.88
CA HIS A 86 -30.35 -5.99 52.18
C HIS A 86 -31.22 -7.19 52.55
N PRO A 87 -31.19 -7.72 53.79
CA PRO A 87 -31.85 -8.98 54.12
C PRO A 87 -33.34 -9.07 53.74
N LEU A 88 -34.06 -7.94 53.83
CA LEU A 88 -35.47 -7.86 53.43
C LEU A 88 -35.67 -7.82 51.90
N LEU A 89 -34.76 -7.17 51.16
CA LEU A 89 -34.80 -7.09 49.70
C LEU A 89 -34.30 -8.38 49.05
N ASP A 90 -33.31 -9.03 49.67
CA ASP A 90 -32.79 -10.33 49.25
C ASP A 90 -33.88 -11.40 49.37
N ALA A 91 -34.62 -11.43 50.49
CA ALA A 91 -35.73 -12.34 50.69
C ALA A 91 -36.88 -12.09 49.69
N ALA A 92 -37.20 -10.82 49.40
CA ALA A 92 -38.21 -10.47 48.41
C ALA A 92 -37.81 -10.88 46.98
N ALA A 93 -36.55 -10.65 46.61
CA ALA A 93 -35.99 -11.06 45.33
C ALA A 93 -36.02 -12.59 45.15
N VAL A 94 -35.68 -13.36 46.19
CA VAL A 94 -35.76 -14.84 46.17
C VAL A 94 -37.21 -15.32 46.03
N ALA A 95 -38.16 -14.70 46.74
CA ALA A 95 -39.57 -15.07 46.68
C ALA A 95 -40.19 -14.83 45.29
N ALA A 96 -39.82 -13.73 44.62
CA ALA A 96 -40.23 -13.44 43.25
C ALA A 96 -39.52 -14.35 42.24
N ALA A 97 -38.21 -14.58 42.39
CA ALA A 97 -37.42 -15.42 41.50
C ALA A 97 -37.94 -16.87 41.37
N ARG A 98 -38.45 -17.46 42.46
CA ARG A 98 -39.04 -18.83 42.44
C ARG A 98 -40.29 -18.95 41.56
N GLN A 99 -40.94 -17.83 41.25
CA GLN A 99 -42.18 -17.79 40.47
C GLN A 99 -41.92 -17.50 38.98
N LEU A 100 -40.68 -17.18 38.60
CA LEU A 100 -40.30 -16.94 37.21
C LEU A 100 -40.49 -18.19 36.34
N ARG A 101 -40.71 -17.97 35.05
CA ARG A 101 -40.76 -19.03 34.02
C ARG A 101 -39.94 -18.60 32.82
N PHE A 102 -39.18 -19.53 32.28
CA PHE A 102 -38.36 -19.36 31.09
C PHE A 102 -38.75 -20.37 30.00
N THR A 103 -38.32 -20.14 28.76
CA THR A 103 -38.29 -21.19 27.74
C THR A 103 -37.19 -22.22 28.06
N PRO A 104 -37.34 -23.49 27.64
CA PRO A 104 -36.29 -24.50 27.79
C PRO A 104 -34.99 -24.08 27.08
N ALA A 105 -33.87 -24.21 27.79
CA ALA A 105 -32.55 -24.07 27.18
C ALA A 105 -32.19 -25.33 26.40
N GLU A 106 -31.50 -25.20 25.26
CA GLU A 106 -31.03 -26.34 24.49
C GLU A 106 -29.50 -26.40 24.49
N VAL A 107 -28.96 -27.57 24.81
CA VAL A 107 -27.54 -27.88 24.71
C VAL A 107 -27.39 -28.99 23.67
N ASN A 108 -26.58 -28.74 22.64
CA ASN A 108 -26.45 -29.64 21.48
C ASN A 108 -27.81 -30.04 20.85
N GLY A 109 -28.75 -29.09 20.77
CA GLY A 109 -30.08 -29.28 20.16
C GLY A 109 -31.08 -30.10 20.99
N LYS A 110 -30.81 -30.35 22.28
CA LYS A 110 -31.75 -31.02 23.20
C LYS A 110 -32.02 -30.17 24.44
N PRO A 111 -33.27 -30.13 24.96
CA PRO A 111 -33.57 -29.46 26.21
C PRO A 111 -32.69 -29.97 27.35
N ALA A 112 -32.08 -29.07 28.10
CA ALA A 112 -31.17 -29.40 29.20
C ALA A 112 -31.34 -28.42 30.36
N PRO A 113 -31.13 -28.86 31.62
CA PRO A 113 -31.11 -27.95 32.76
C PRO A 113 -29.87 -27.04 32.69
N VAL A 114 -30.05 -25.76 32.98
CA VAL A 114 -28.97 -24.76 32.94
C VAL A 114 -29.05 -23.83 34.15
N GLN A 115 -27.91 -23.23 34.52
CA GLN A 115 -27.86 -22.18 35.52
C GLN A 115 -27.65 -20.82 34.84
N ILE A 116 -28.42 -19.83 35.25
CA ILE A 116 -28.34 -18.46 34.74
C ILE A 116 -28.22 -17.46 35.89
N GLU A 117 -27.60 -16.31 35.63
CA GLU A 117 -27.59 -15.19 36.56
C GLU A 117 -28.77 -14.25 36.27
N PHE A 118 -29.51 -13.86 37.30
CA PHE A 118 -30.68 -13.00 37.22
C PHE A 118 -30.60 -11.90 38.28
N ARG A 119 -30.98 -10.67 37.92
CA ARG A 119 -30.78 -9.48 38.75
C ARG A 119 -32.07 -8.73 38.98
N TYR A 120 -32.40 -8.46 40.25
CA TYR A 120 -33.43 -7.49 40.65
C TYR A 120 -32.77 -6.18 41.05
N VAL A 121 -33.25 -5.06 40.51
CA VAL A 121 -32.78 -3.72 40.88
C VAL A 121 -33.89 -3.01 41.65
N PHE A 122 -33.60 -2.59 42.87
CA PHE A 122 -34.49 -1.82 43.73
C PHE A 122 -34.09 -0.35 43.67
N THR A 123 -34.96 0.47 43.08
CA THR A 123 -34.80 1.94 43.01
C THR A 123 -35.98 2.62 43.67
N PHE A 124 -35.73 3.62 44.50
CA PHE A 124 -36.73 4.47 45.11
C PHE A 124 -36.95 5.71 44.25
N ARG A 125 -38.17 5.88 43.72
CA ARG A 125 -38.60 7.12 43.07
C ARG A 125 -39.44 7.91 44.08
N PRO A 126 -39.00 9.10 44.54
CA PRO A 126 -39.85 9.94 45.38
C PRO A 126 -41.14 10.32 44.62
N PRO A 127 -42.30 10.39 45.29
CA PRO A 127 -43.51 10.93 44.67
C PRO A 127 -43.29 12.40 44.28
N GLU A 128 -43.74 12.76 43.07
CA GLU A 128 -43.71 14.14 42.57
C GLU A 128 -44.39 15.09 43.58
N PRO A 129 -43.78 16.27 43.86
CA PRO A 129 -44.41 17.26 44.72
C PRO A 129 -45.66 17.82 44.03
N PRO A 130 -46.69 18.22 44.79
CA PRO A 130 -47.89 18.84 44.23
C PRO A 130 -47.53 20.14 43.51
N PRO A 131 -48.26 20.52 42.45
CA PRO A 131 -47.96 21.71 41.66
C PRO A 131 -48.11 22.95 42.53
N GLY A 132 -46.97 23.52 42.91
CA GLY A 132 -46.86 24.82 43.57
C GLY A 132 -47.09 25.92 42.54
N THR A 133 -48.05 26.78 42.84
CA THR A 133 -48.28 28.05 42.15
C THR A 133 -47.13 29.00 42.49
N ASP A 134 -46.10 29.04 41.64
CA ASP A 134 -45.14 30.14 41.61
C ASP A 134 -45.49 31.09 40.47
N GLU A 135 -45.72 32.34 40.87
CA GLU A 135 -46.00 33.47 40.01
C GLU A 135 -44.85 33.67 39.01
N ALA A 136 -45.23 33.75 37.73
CA ALA A 136 -44.33 33.94 36.60
C ALA A 136 -43.47 35.20 36.78
N LYS A 137 -42.19 34.98 37.09
CA LYS A 137 -41.12 35.91 36.76
C LYS A 137 -40.55 35.47 35.41
N ALA A 138 -40.50 36.39 34.44
CA ALA A 138 -40.06 36.11 33.08
C ALA A 138 -38.73 35.32 33.05
N PRO A 139 -38.61 34.25 32.24
CA PRO A 139 -37.44 33.38 32.24
C PRO A 139 -36.20 34.19 31.88
N ALA A 140 -35.17 34.11 32.72
CA ALA A 140 -33.84 34.53 32.31
C ALA A 140 -33.37 33.56 31.22
N GLU A 141 -33.25 34.04 29.98
CA GLU A 141 -32.69 33.25 28.89
C GLU A 141 -31.26 32.84 29.25
N ALA A 142 -30.95 31.56 29.07
CA ALA A 142 -29.60 31.04 29.19
C ALA A 142 -29.11 30.56 27.82
N THR A 143 -27.82 30.72 27.57
CA THR A 143 -27.22 30.40 26.27
C THR A 143 -26.49 29.06 26.37
N LEU A 144 -26.92 28.11 25.54
CA LEU A 144 -26.18 26.89 25.23
C LEU A 144 -25.37 27.16 23.95
N GLN A 145 -24.05 27.17 24.06
CA GLN A 145 -23.15 27.29 22.91
C GLN A 145 -22.34 26.01 22.79
N GLY A 146 -21.92 25.65 21.59
CA GLY A 146 -21.11 24.45 21.44
C GLY A 146 -20.63 24.21 20.03
N GLU A 147 -19.97 23.07 19.87
CA GLU A 147 -19.44 22.59 18.59
C GLU A 147 -20.07 21.25 18.24
N VAL A 148 -20.39 21.07 16.96
CA VAL A 148 -20.81 19.80 16.39
C VAL A 148 -19.70 19.29 15.49
N LEU A 149 -19.14 18.14 15.87
CA LEU A 149 -17.96 17.55 15.26
C LEU A 149 -18.27 16.14 14.75
N VAL A 150 -17.52 15.70 13.74
CA VAL A 150 -17.53 14.31 13.27
C VAL A 150 -16.91 13.42 14.36
N ARG A 151 -17.64 12.40 14.79
CA ARG A 151 -17.14 11.39 15.75
C ARG A 151 -15.87 10.72 15.19
N GLY A 152 -14.82 10.64 16.00
CA GLY A 152 -13.55 10.02 15.63
C GLY A 152 -12.57 10.92 14.88
N ARG A 153 -13.02 11.73 13.92
CA ARG A 153 -12.16 12.64 13.12
C ARG A 153 -12.07 14.06 13.66
N ARG A 154 -13.07 14.48 14.44
CA ARG A 154 -13.21 15.81 15.03
C ARG A 154 -13.25 16.96 14.01
N ASP A 155 -13.55 16.64 12.75
CA ASP A 155 -13.83 17.64 11.72
C ASP A 155 -15.12 18.39 12.08
N PRO A 156 -15.19 19.73 11.94
CA PRO A 156 -16.43 20.47 12.18
C PRO A 156 -17.51 20.09 11.16
N ILE A 157 -18.77 20.05 11.62
CA ILE A 157 -19.92 19.82 10.75
C ILE A 157 -20.64 21.15 10.55
N GLU A 158 -20.52 21.74 9.36
CA GLU A 158 -21.29 22.91 8.93
C GLU A 158 -22.74 22.51 8.58
N GLY A 159 -23.71 23.37 8.88
CA GLY A 159 -25.12 23.15 8.52
C GLY A 159 -25.84 22.07 9.33
N ALA A 160 -25.27 21.63 10.46
CA ALA A 160 -25.94 20.72 11.39
C ALA A 160 -27.04 21.47 12.15
N ILE A 161 -28.23 20.87 12.21
CA ILE A 161 -29.38 21.43 12.91
C ILE A 161 -29.39 20.93 14.35
N VAL A 162 -29.19 21.83 15.31
CA VAL A 162 -29.29 21.60 16.76
C VAL A 162 -30.65 22.09 17.24
N ARG A 163 -31.46 21.20 17.83
CA ARG A 163 -32.83 21.51 18.24
C ARG A 163 -33.12 21.10 19.68
N SER A 164 -33.88 21.95 20.38
CA SER A 164 -34.58 21.62 21.64
C SER A 164 -35.96 22.27 21.63
N GLY A 165 -37.02 21.44 21.54
CA GLY A 165 -38.39 21.96 21.41
C GLY A 165 -38.58 22.78 20.11
N GLU A 166 -38.94 24.05 20.27
CA GLU A 166 -39.07 25.04 19.19
C GLU A 166 -37.77 25.80 18.90
N ALA A 167 -36.79 25.76 19.81
CA ALA A 167 -35.51 26.41 19.62
C ALA A 167 -34.65 25.59 18.63
N VAL A 168 -34.13 26.26 17.60
CA VAL A 168 -33.29 25.69 16.55
C VAL A 168 -32.08 26.58 16.30
N ALA A 169 -30.91 25.97 16.14
CA ALA A 169 -29.70 26.61 15.67
C ALA A 169 -29.08 25.77 14.55
N GLU A 170 -28.37 26.44 13.64
CA GLU A 170 -27.59 25.82 12.57
C GLU A 170 -26.12 26.12 12.83
N THR A 171 -25.25 25.14 12.59
CA THR A 171 -23.81 25.30 12.83
C THR A 171 -23.11 26.08 11.72
N ASP A 172 -22.14 26.91 12.11
CA ASP A 172 -21.26 27.63 11.18
C ASP A 172 -20.18 26.71 10.54
N ALA A 173 -19.30 27.29 9.70
CA ALA A 173 -18.22 26.58 9.02
C ALA A 173 -17.19 25.93 9.98
N GLU A 174 -17.13 26.40 11.22
CA GLU A 174 -16.32 25.80 12.28
C GLU A 174 -17.14 24.86 13.18
N GLY A 175 -18.36 24.53 12.79
CA GLY A 175 -19.24 23.62 13.51
C GLY A 175 -19.85 24.22 14.77
N ARG A 176 -19.70 25.53 15.00
CA ARG A 176 -20.19 26.18 16.22
C ARG A 176 -21.66 26.54 16.11
N PHE A 177 -22.40 26.43 17.20
CA PHE A 177 -23.78 26.88 17.32
C PHE A 177 -24.01 27.66 18.62
N GLU A 178 -25.05 28.48 18.61
CA GLU A 178 -25.57 29.15 19.80
C GLU A 178 -27.10 28.97 19.84
N LEU A 179 -27.61 28.43 20.95
CA LEU A 179 -29.03 28.16 21.19
C LEU A 179 -29.48 28.79 22.50
N ARG A 180 -30.53 29.62 22.44
CA ARG A 180 -31.11 30.22 23.65
C ARG A 180 -32.24 29.35 24.18
N LEU A 181 -32.14 29.00 25.46
CA LEU A 181 -33.08 28.11 26.13
C LEU A 181 -33.54 28.73 27.45
N PRO A 182 -34.80 28.49 27.86
CA PRO A 182 -35.22 28.75 29.23
C PRO A 182 -34.35 27.99 30.23
N GLU A 183 -34.32 28.42 31.48
CA GLU A 183 -33.69 27.65 32.55
C GLU A 183 -34.27 26.22 32.63
N GLY A 184 -33.40 25.23 32.86
CA GLY A 184 -33.82 23.86 33.16
C GLY A 184 -33.17 22.80 32.28
N ARG A 185 -33.74 21.60 32.32
CA ARG A 185 -33.26 20.43 31.58
C ARG A 185 -33.96 20.34 30.21
N HIS A 186 -33.18 20.27 29.16
CA HIS A 186 -33.63 20.34 27.76
C HIS A 186 -33.16 19.12 26.97
N PRO A 187 -34.05 18.42 26.25
CA PRO A 187 -33.63 17.39 25.30
C PRO A 187 -33.02 18.04 24.06
N ILE A 188 -31.78 17.68 23.74
CA ILE A 188 -31.09 18.18 22.55
C ILE A 188 -31.08 17.07 21.50
N GLU A 189 -31.52 17.40 20.30
CA GLU A 189 -31.41 16.56 19.10
C GLU A 189 -30.57 17.29 18.05
N VAL A 190 -29.50 16.64 17.59
CA VAL A 190 -28.66 17.16 16.51
C VAL A 190 -28.82 16.28 15.29
N ARG A 191 -29.05 16.90 14.13
CA ARG A 191 -29.19 16.23 12.84
C ARG A 191 -28.33 16.90 11.80
N ALA A 192 -27.62 16.10 11.02
CA ALA A 192 -26.90 16.53 9.86
C ALA A 192 -27.08 15.50 8.73
N PRO A 193 -27.17 15.91 7.45
CA PRO A 193 -27.20 14.98 6.32
C PRO A 193 -25.98 14.04 6.34
N GLY A 194 -26.20 12.73 6.18
CA GLY A 194 -25.13 11.73 6.23
C GLY A 194 -24.68 11.33 7.64
N PHE A 195 -25.39 11.76 8.70
CA PHE A 195 -25.08 11.42 10.08
C PHE A 195 -26.26 10.77 10.82
N GLU A 196 -25.95 9.90 11.78
CA GLU A 196 -26.95 9.37 12.70
C GLU A 196 -27.47 10.49 13.62
N PRO A 197 -28.78 10.58 13.90
CA PRO A 197 -29.31 11.57 14.82
C PRO A 197 -28.69 11.41 16.22
N PHE A 198 -28.05 12.47 16.71
CA PHE A 198 -27.50 12.50 18.06
C PHE A 198 -28.55 13.06 19.02
N ARG A 199 -28.72 12.42 20.18
CA ARG A 199 -29.71 12.81 21.19
C ARG A 199 -29.09 12.81 22.58
N THR A 200 -29.24 13.91 23.31
CA THR A 200 -28.76 14.07 24.69
C THR A 200 -29.74 14.93 25.51
N HIS A 201 -29.46 15.15 26.78
CA HIS A 201 -30.14 16.14 27.61
C HIS A 201 -29.11 17.08 28.23
N GLU A 202 -29.32 18.38 28.10
CA GLU A 202 -28.49 19.41 28.73
C GLU A 202 -29.25 20.13 29.83
N VAL A 203 -28.52 20.58 30.85
CA VAL A 203 -29.07 21.44 31.89
C VAL A 203 -28.46 22.83 31.72
N VAL A 204 -29.31 23.84 31.53
CA VAL A 204 -28.86 25.23 31.32
C VAL A 204 -29.27 26.08 32.52
N THR A 205 -28.28 26.72 33.16
CA THR A 205 -28.50 27.57 34.35
C THR A 205 -28.48 29.06 34.02
N PRO A 206 -29.32 29.89 34.66
CA PRO A 206 -29.43 31.32 34.39
C PRO A 206 -28.11 32.06 34.55
N GLY A 207 -27.81 32.98 33.63
CA GLY A 207 -26.62 33.84 33.70
C GLY A 207 -25.29 33.11 33.44
N THR A 208 -25.34 31.83 33.09
CA THR A 208 -24.17 31.04 32.70
C THR A 208 -24.24 30.69 31.22
N ARG A 209 -23.08 30.64 30.56
CA ARG A 209 -22.94 30.09 29.21
C ARG A 209 -22.54 28.62 29.36
N THR A 210 -23.43 27.71 28.98
CA THR A 210 -23.11 26.28 28.97
C THR A 210 -22.42 25.96 27.66
N GLU A 211 -21.21 25.41 27.71
CA GLU A 211 -20.41 25.02 26.54
C GLU A 211 -20.43 23.50 26.36
N VAL A 212 -20.79 23.03 25.17
CA VAL A 212 -20.94 21.60 24.86
C VAL A 212 -20.23 21.20 23.57
N ARG A 213 -19.89 19.91 23.45
CA ARG A 213 -19.41 19.31 22.19
C ARG A 213 -20.22 18.07 21.87
N TYR A 214 -20.73 18.01 20.64
CA TYR A 214 -21.49 16.89 20.14
C TYR A 214 -20.74 16.18 19.03
N TYR A 215 -20.60 14.86 19.16
CA TYR A 215 -19.92 14.03 18.18
C TYR A 215 -20.93 13.18 17.41
N LEU A 216 -21.14 13.51 16.15
CA LEU A 216 -22.08 12.79 15.28
C LEU A 216 -21.37 11.65 14.57
N LEU A 217 -21.94 10.45 14.65
CA LEU A 217 -21.48 9.30 13.87
C LEU A 217 -21.99 9.42 12.45
N ARG A 218 -21.14 9.23 11.44
CA ARG A 218 -21.59 9.16 10.04
C ARG A 218 -22.52 7.97 9.87
N SER A 219 -23.69 8.20 9.26
CA SER A 219 -24.65 7.14 8.97
C SER A 219 -24.12 6.31 7.79
N GLY A 220 -24.07 4.99 7.95
CA GLY A 220 -23.71 4.07 6.87
C GLY A 220 -24.82 3.84 5.83
N LYS A 221 -25.97 4.52 5.94
CA LYS A 221 -27.18 4.37 5.10
C LYS A 221 -27.76 5.74 4.72
N SER A 222 -27.09 6.49 3.85
CA SER A 222 -27.61 7.77 3.36
C SER A 222 -28.00 7.67 1.88
N PRO A 223 -29.28 7.45 1.55
CA PRO A 223 -29.78 7.54 0.18
C PRO A 223 -29.77 8.96 -0.40
N PHE A 224 -29.27 9.96 0.34
CA PHE A 224 -29.24 11.37 -0.04
C PHE A 224 -27.88 12.04 0.16
N GLU A 225 -26.79 11.28 0.27
CA GLU A 225 -25.47 11.89 0.13
C GLU A 225 -25.29 12.29 -1.34
N ILE A 226 -25.61 13.54 -1.67
CA ILE A 226 -25.09 14.17 -2.89
C ILE A 226 -23.62 14.44 -2.59
N VAL A 227 -22.78 13.42 -2.76
CA VAL A 227 -21.36 13.65 -2.96
C VAL A 227 -21.27 14.43 -4.26
N VAL A 228 -21.06 15.75 -4.17
CA VAL A 228 -20.65 16.54 -5.33
C VAL A 228 -19.26 16.06 -5.69
N ARG A 229 -19.22 15.02 -6.52
CA ARG A 229 -18.01 14.46 -7.10
C ARG A 229 -17.60 15.42 -8.21
N GLY A 230 -16.68 16.32 -7.91
CA GLY A 230 -15.90 16.93 -8.98
C GLY A 230 -15.03 15.83 -9.58
N GLU A 231 -15.42 15.27 -10.73
CA GLU A 231 -14.46 14.52 -11.53
C GLU A 231 -13.37 15.50 -11.95
N ARG A 232 -12.17 15.37 -11.36
CA ARG A 232 -10.99 16.05 -11.89
C ARG A 232 -10.85 15.60 -13.34
N GLU A 233 -10.82 16.56 -14.26
CA GLU A 233 -10.81 16.25 -15.69
C GLU A 233 -9.61 15.36 -16.03
N LYS A 234 -9.88 14.12 -16.47
CA LYS A 234 -8.84 13.16 -16.87
C LYS A 234 -8.24 13.63 -18.18
N LYS A 235 -6.99 14.09 -18.14
CA LYS A 235 -6.25 14.58 -19.32
C LYS A 235 -5.48 13.46 -20.02
N GLU A 236 -5.05 12.47 -19.24
CA GLU A 236 -4.26 11.34 -19.68
C GLU A 236 -5.14 10.17 -20.16
N VAL A 237 -4.61 9.40 -21.13
CA VAL A 237 -5.33 8.31 -21.81
C VAL A 237 -5.34 7.04 -20.96
N SER A 238 -4.25 6.74 -20.27
CA SER A 238 -4.17 5.62 -19.34
C SER A 238 -3.77 6.15 -17.98
N ARG A 239 -4.76 6.60 -17.20
CA ARG A 239 -4.59 7.03 -15.80
C ARG A 239 -5.68 6.39 -14.96
N VAL A 240 -5.26 5.66 -13.94
CA VAL A 240 -6.17 5.12 -12.93
C VAL A 240 -6.03 5.97 -11.68
N VAL A 241 -7.05 6.77 -11.39
CA VAL A 241 -7.16 7.48 -10.11
C VAL A 241 -8.02 6.63 -9.17
N LEU A 242 -7.44 6.28 -8.03
CA LEU A 242 -8.10 5.53 -6.96
C LEU A 242 -8.31 6.45 -5.77
N GLN A 243 -9.49 6.36 -5.15
CA GLN A 243 -9.80 7.20 -3.99
C GLN A 243 -9.19 6.58 -2.71
N ARG A 244 -8.76 7.43 -1.78
CA ARG A 244 -8.09 7.01 -0.54
C ARG A 244 -8.89 5.97 0.24
N GLU A 245 -10.21 6.12 0.31
CA GLU A 245 -11.10 5.20 1.01
C GLU A 245 -11.12 3.81 0.38
N GLU A 246 -10.98 3.70 -0.95
CA GLU A 246 -10.85 2.43 -1.67
C GLU A 246 -9.47 1.82 -1.43
N LEU A 247 -8.43 2.68 -1.38
CA LEU A 247 -7.04 2.28 -1.35
C LEU A 247 -6.60 1.58 -0.06
N THR A 248 -7.12 2.01 1.10
CA THR A 248 -6.74 1.41 2.40
C THR A 248 -7.47 0.11 2.72
N LYS A 249 -8.45 -0.28 1.90
CA LYS A 249 -9.37 -1.39 2.18
C LYS A 249 -9.10 -2.64 1.34
N VAL A 250 -8.12 -2.58 0.46
CA VAL A 250 -7.81 -3.70 -0.45
C VAL A 250 -7.12 -4.84 0.31
N PRO A 251 -7.62 -6.08 0.21
CA PRO A 251 -6.98 -7.24 0.83
C PRO A 251 -5.59 -7.50 0.28
N GLY A 252 -4.70 -7.98 1.14
CA GLY A 252 -3.32 -8.31 0.77
C GLY A 252 -2.41 -7.08 0.59
N THR A 253 -2.89 -5.86 0.90
CA THR A 253 -2.06 -4.64 0.91
C THR A 253 -1.63 -4.20 2.31
N PHE A 254 -2.10 -4.87 3.38
CA PHE A 254 -1.88 -4.47 4.77
C PHE A 254 -2.31 -3.03 5.09
N GLY A 255 -3.33 -2.54 4.37
CA GLY A 255 -3.81 -1.17 4.48
C GLY A 255 -2.90 -0.13 3.81
N ASP A 256 -1.93 -0.57 3.01
CA ASP A 256 -1.05 0.30 2.22
C ASP A 256 -1.70 0.66 0.86
N PRO A 257 -2.00 1.95 0.63
CA PRO A 257 -2.57 2.44 -0.63
C PRO A 257 -1.73 2.17 -1.88
N LEU A 258 -0.40 2.28 -1.79
CA LEU A 258 0.48 2.19 -2.96
C LEU A 258 0.56 0.77 -3.50
N ARG A 259 0.33 -0.24 -2.66
CA ARG A 259 0.25 -1.64 -3.09
C ARG A 259 -0.96 -1.95 -3.96
N VAL A 260 -1.97 -1.07 -3.97
CA VAL A 260 -3.11 -1.23 -4.87
C VAL A 260 -2.70 -1.11 -6.34
N LEU A 261 -1.59 -0.42 -6.63
CA LEU A 261 -1.00 -0.37 -7.97
C LEU A 261 -0.71 -1.77 -8.51
N GLU A 262 -0.24 -2.71 -7.69
CA GLU A 262 0.01 -4.11 -8.10
C GLU A 262 -1.24 -4.83 -8.64
N ASN A 263 -2.44 -4.26 -8.39
CA ASN A 263 -3.73 -4.84 -8.74
C ASN A 263 -4.35 -4.18 -9.98
N LEU A 264 -3.63 -3.29 -10.66
CA LEU A 264 -4.07 -2.58 -11.86
C LEU A 264 -3.64 -3.30 -13.15
N PRO A 265 -4.31 -3.04 -14.29
CA PRO A 265 -3.85 -3.54 -15.59
C PRO A 265 -2.47 -3.01 -15.96
N GLY A 266 -1.71 -3.79 -16.72
CA GLY A 266 -0.35 -3.44 -17.15
C GLY A 266 0.73 -3.61 -16.09
N MET A 267 0.36 -4.03 -14.86
CA MET A 267 1.27 -4.26 -13.75
C MET A 267 1.60 -5.74 -13.60
N GLN A 268 2.88 -6.08 -13.77
CA GLN A 268 3.38 -7.43 -13.52
C GLN A 268 3.58 -7.72 -12.05
N ARG A 269 3.59 -9.02 -11.72
CA ARG A 269 4.09 -9.50 -10.45
C ARG A 269 5.61 -9.48 -10.44
N ALA A 270 6.20 -8.70 -9.53
CA ALA A 270 7.62 -8.78 -9.23
C ALA A 270 7.98 -10.12 -8.54
N PRO A 271 9.22 -10.62 -8.71
CA PRO A 271 9.71 -11.80 -7.98
C PRO A 271 9.57 -11.62 -6.46
N PHE A 272 9.42 -12.72 -5.73
CA PHE A 272 9.08 -12.72 -4.29
C PHE A 272 9.94 -11.81 -3.39
N ILE A 273 11.23 -11.58 -3.66
CA ILE A 273 12.09 -10.68 -2.85
C ILE A 273 12.15 -9.25 -3.42
N GLY A 274 11.72 -9.06 -4.67
CA GLY A 274 11.78 -7.79 -5.38
C GLY A 274 10.67 -6.81 -4.97
N GLY A 275 11.04 -5.56 -4.70
CA GLY A 275 10.10 -4.43 -4.50
C GLY A 275 9.94 -3.56 -5.75
N GLN A 276 10.21 -4.12 -6.92
CA GLN A 276 10.32 -3.41 -8.19
C GLN A 276 8.94 -3.17 -8.83
N LEU A 277 8.80 -2.03 -9.51
CA LEU A 277 7.64 -1.76 -10.35
C LEU A 277 7.89 -2.33 -11.75
N LEU A 278 7.10 -3.32 -12.14
CA LEU A 278 7.18 -3.93 -13.47
C LEU A 278 5.97 -3.51 -14.29
N VAL A 279 6.20 -2.72 -15.34
CA VAL A 279 5.15 -2.18 -16.21
C VAL A 279 5.31 -2.76 -17.62
N ARG A 280 4.26 -3.43 -18.11
CA ARG A 280 4.19 -3.99 -19.48
C ARG A 280 5.44 -4.79 -19.91
N GLY A 281 6.10 -5.43 -18.95
CA GLY A 281 7.18 -6.39 -19.16
C GLY A 281 8.51 -5.73 -19.52
N ALA A 282 8.60 -4.43 -19.28
CA ALA A 282 9.83 -3.68 -19.30
C ALA A 282 10.66 -3.97 -18.04
N SER A 283 11.96 -3.69 -18.11
CA SER A 283 12.81 -3.76 -16.93
C SER A 283 12.40 -2.66 -15.95
N PRO A 284 12.58 -2.87 -14.62
CA PRO A 284 12.12 -1.87 -13.67
C PRO A 284 12.81 -0.50 -13.80
N GLU A 285 13.99 -0.42 -14.42
CA GLU A 285 14.71 0.83 -14.69
C GLU A 285 14.11 1.63 -15.84
N ASP A 286 13.30 0.99 -16.70
CA ASP A 286 12.60 1.66 -17.78
C ASP A 286 11.39 2.46 -17.26
N SER A 287 10.98 2.23 -16.00
CA SER A 287 9.85 2.88 -15.36
C SER A 287 10.29 3.93 -14.34
N GLY A 288 9.68 5.11 -14.37
CA GLY A 288 9.96 6.17 -13.40
C GLY A 288 9.03 6.12 -12.20
N VAL A 289 9.59 6.15 -10.99
CA VAL A 289 8.83 6.29 -9.73
C VAL A 289 9.24 7.59 -9.05
N TYR A 290 8.28 8.48 -8.84
CA TYR A 290 8.49 9.81 -8.28
C TYR A 290 7.65 10.01 -7.02
N PHE A 291 8.21 10.73 -6.05
CA PHE A 291 7.50 11.28 -4.89
C PHE A 291 7.67 12.80 -4.88
N ASP A 292 6.57 13.54 -5.07
CA ASP A 292 6.55 14.99 -5.30
C ASP A 292 7.43 15.46 -6.47
N GLY A 293 7.56 14.64 -7.51
CA GLY A 293 8.40 14.89 -8.68
C GLY A 293 9.88 14.52 -8.49
N VAL A 294 10.26 13.95 -7.34
CA VAL A 294 11.62 13.48 -7.05
C VAL A 294 11.70 11.96 -7.23
N GLU A 295 12.65 11.47 -8.03
CA GLU A 295 12.86 10.04 -8.26
C GLU A 295 13.26 9.31 -6.95
N ILE A 296 12.60 8.18 -6.68
CA ILE A 296 12.94 7.28 -5.58
C ILE A 296 13.38 5.92 -6.12
N PRO A 297 14.40 5.27 -5.52
CA PRO A 297 14.99 4.06 -6.09
C PRO A 297 14.15 2.80 -5.88
N ILE A 298 13.28 2.81 -4.86
CA ILE A 298 12.37 1.71 -4.52
C ILE A 298 11.03 2.30 -4.07
N LEU A 299 9.92 1.66 -4.45
CA LEU A 299 8.58 2.03 -3.99
C LEU A 299 8.13 1.15 -2.82
N TYR A 300 8.60 -0.10 -2.77
CA TYR A 300 8.20 -1.08 -1.77
C TYR A 300 9.39 -1.70 -1.06
N HIS A 301 9.21 -1.91 0.25
CA HIS A 301 10.06 -2.77 1.07
C HIS A 301 9.80 -4.23 0.72
N PHE A 302 10.87 -5.02 0.58
CA PHE A 302 10.95 -6.48 0.33
C PHE A 302 9.71 -7.14 -0.29
N GLY A 303 9.80 -7.60 -1.54
CA GLY A 303 8.73 -8.41 -2.13
C GLY A 303 7.38 -7.71 -2.27
N GLY A 304 7.36 -6.38 -2.12
CA GLY A 304 6.13 -5.62 -2.06
C GLY A 304 5.40 -5.71 -0.72
N LEU A 305 6.02 -6.00 0.43
CA LEU A 305 5.27 -6.13 1.70
C LEU A 305 4.56 -4.83 2.10
N THR A 306 5.27 -3.70 2.10
CA THR A 306 4.72 -2.37 2.40
C THR A 306 5.46 -1.32 1.59
N SER A 307 4.81 -0.20 1.25
CA SER A 307 5.44 0.90 0.51
C SER A 307 6.33 1.75 1.41
N VAL A 308 7.31 2.44 0.82
CA VAL A 308 8.22 3.36 1.55
C VAL A 308 7.58 4.69 1.94
N VAL A 309 6.32 4.92 1.55
CA VAL A 309 5.58 6.16 1.81
C VAL A 309 4.50 5.88 2.85
N ASN A 310 4.51 6.65 3.94
CA ASN A 310 3.45 6.56 4.92
C ASN A 310 2.09 7.01 4.31
N PRO A 311 1.00 6.22 4.46
CA PRO A 311 -0.32 6.55 3.92
C PRO A 311 -0.86 7.93 4.35
N GLU A 312 -0.46 8.43 5.51
CA GLU A 312 -0.90 9.76 5.99
C GLU A 312 -0.29 10.91 5.19
N PHE A 313 0.88 10.71 4.58
CA PHE A 313 1.50 11.67 3.67
C PHE A 313 0.99 11.58 2.23
N LEU A 314 0.23 10.53 1.88
CA LEU A 314 -0.27 10.33 0.52
C LEU A 314 -1.51 11.18 0.24
N GLU A 315 -1.47 11.98 -0.83
CA GLU A 315 -2.64 12.66 -1.38
C GLU A 315 -3.20 11.94 -2.60
N GLU A 316 -2.34 11.70 -3.60
CA GLU A 316 -2.75 11.14 -4.90
C GLU A 316 -1.67 10.17 -5.41
N ILE A 317 -2.11 9.14 -6.15
CA ILE A 317 -1.23 8.24 -6.89
C ILE A 317 -1.61 8.33 -8.37
N ASP A 318 -0.64 8.73 -9.18
CA ASP A 318 -0.77 8.87 -10.62
C ASP A 318 0.03 7.79 -11.32
N PHE A 319 -0.65 6.70 -11.69
CA PHE A 319 -0.08 5.62 -12.49
C PHE A 319 -0.42 5.76 -13.97
N GLN A 320 0.62 5.80 -14.80
CA GLN A 320 0.55 5.85 -16.26
C GLN A 320 1.39 4.70 -16.85
N PRO A 321 0.79 3.58 -17.28
CA PRO A 321 1.53 2.43 -17.82
C PRO A 321 2.19 2.71 -19.19
N GLY A 322 1.91 3.87 -19.78
CA GLY A 322 2.49 4.38 -21.02
C GLY A 322 1.75 5.63 -21.48
N GLY A 323 2.21 6.27 -22.57
CA GLY A 323 1.54 7.45 -23.14
C GLY A 323 1.54 8.67 -22.22
N PHE A 324 2.52 8.80 -21.32
CA PHE A 324 2.56 9.84 -20.30
C PHE A 324 2.94 11.23 -20.83
N GLY A 325 2.43 12.28 -20.18
CA GLY A 325 2.54 13.69 -20.59
C GLY A 325 3.96 14.27 -20.51
N ALA A 326 4.19 15.42 -21.15
CA ALA A 326 5.53 15.99 -21.38
C ALA A 326 6.27 16.46 -20.10
N ARG A 327 5.51 16.63 -18.99
CA ARG A 327 6.07 16.92 -17.66
C ARG A 327 7.03 15.83 -17.17
N TYR A 328 6.84 14.58 -17.62
CA TYR A 328 7.67 13.43 -17.26
C TYR A 328 8.68 13.11 -18.37
N GLY A 329 9.81 12.52 -18.01
CA GLY A 329 10.86 12.07 -18.93
C GLY A 329 11.82 11.12 -18.22
N ARG A 330 12.92 10.73 -18.88
CA ARG A 330 13.93 9.81 -18.32
C ARG A 330 13.36 8.43 -17.98
N ALA A 331 12.38 7.99 -18.76
CA ALA A 331 11.76 6.68 -18.63
C ALA A 331 11.22 6.28 -20.01
N THR A 332 11.24 4.99 -20.32
CA THR A 332 10.79 4.42 -21.61
C THR A 332 9.64 3.42 -21.46
N ALA A 333 9.15 3.17 -20.24
CA ALA A 333 8.02 2.29 -19.94
C ALA A 333 6.88 3.05 -19.23
N GLY A 334 6.69 2.86 -17.93
CA GLY A 334 5.61 3.46 -17.14
C GLY A 334 6.08 4.56 -16.19
N ILE A 335 5.14 5.37 -15.70
CA ILE A 335 5.37 6.36 -14.64
C ILE A 335 4.42 6.09 -13.47
N VAL A 336 4.97 6.17 -12.26
CA VAL A 336 4.21 6.32 -11.00
C VAL A 336 4.64 7.63 -10.36
N GLU A 337 3.71 8.55 -10.20
CA GLU A 337 3.90 9.76 -9.41
C GLU A 337 3.07 9.64 -8.13
N VAL A 338 3.73 9.83 -7.00
CA VAL A 338 3.11 9.90 -5.69
C VAL A 338 3.11 11.37 -5.28
N GLU A 339 1.94 11.95 -5.07
CA GLU A 339 1.84 13.34 -4.62
C GLU A 339 1.60 13.37 -3.11
N SER A 340 2.39 14.16 -2.40
CA SER A 340 2.27 14.27 -0.96
C SER A 340 1.25 15.32 -0.53
N ARG A 341 0.51 15.00 0.51
CA ARG A 341 -0.49 15.86 1.13
C ARG A 341 0.17 17.05 1.82
N ARG A 342 -0.45 18.23 1.71
CA ARG A 342 -0.20 19.34 2.64
C ARG A 342 -0.94 19.08 3.95
N HIS A 343 -0.27 19.28 5.07
CA HIS A 343 -0.78 18.99 6.41
C HIS A 343 -1.34 20.23 7.13
N SER A 344 -1.92 21.17 6.37
CA SER A 344 -2.52 22.39 6.90
C SER A 344 -3.81 22.12 7.73
N GLY A 345 -4.12 23.06 8.63
CA GLY A 345 -5.35 23.08 9.44
C GLY A 345 -5.10 23.08 10.95
N LYS A 346 -6.18 23.20 11.74
CA LYS A 346 -6.10 23.67 13.14
C LYS A 346 -6.04 22.60 14.23
N LEU A 347 -6.22 21.32 13.90
CA LEU A 347 -6.22 20.23 14.88
C LEU A 347 -4.97 19.38 14.78
N ALA A 348 -4.46 18.97 15.94
CA ALA A 348 -3.47 17.90 16.03
C ALA A 348 -4.13 16.56 15.69
N ARG A 349 -3.45 15.77 14.85
CA ARG A 349 -3.90 14.43 14.44
C ARG A 349 -2.77 13.44 14.65
N GLY A 350 -3.11 12.21 14.95
CA GLY A 350 -2.11 11.16 15.07
C GLY A 350 -2.69 9.79 14.75
N SER A 351 -1.81 8.88 14.35
CA SER A 351 -2.17 7.49 14.16
C SER A 351 -1.03 6.55 14.53
N LEU A 352 -1.38 5.40 15.08
CA LEU A 352 -0.47 4.31 15.41
C LEU A 352 -1.02 3.04 14.79
N LYS A 353 -0.22 2.39 13.94
CA LYS A 353 -0.44 1.04 13.43
C LYS A 353 0.58 0.11 14.07
N VAL A 354 0.12 -1.03 14.57
CA VAL A 354 0.98 -2.12 15.07
C VAL A 354 0.42 -3.42 14.51
N ASP A 355 1.22 -4.16 13.76
CA ASP A 355 0.85 -5.48 13.23
C ASP A 355 2.00 -6.49 13.41
N LEU A 356 1.96 -7.67 12.79
CA LEU A 356 3.05 -8.65 12.92
C LEU A 356 4.28 -8.32 12.05
N ALA A 357 4.17 -7.39 11.11
CA ALA A 357 5.27 -7.01 10.22
C ALA A 357 5.98 -5.74 10.70
N ASP A 358 5.22 -4.70 11.05
CA ASP A 358 5.77 -3.41 11.44
C ASP A 358 4.90 -2.60 12.42
N THR A 359 5.57 -1.61 13.02
CA THR A 359 4.91 -0.50 13.70
C THR A 359 5.12 0.78 12.92
N SER A 360 4.04 1.53 12.70
CA SER A 360 4.04 2.81 12.00
C SER A 360 3.34 3.88 12.85
N LEU A 361 4.03 5.01 13.06
CA LEU A 361 3.54 6.18 13.78
C LEU A 361 3.42 7.34 12.82
N PHE A 362 2.36 8.13 12.97
CA PHE A 362 2.20 9.42 12.32
C PHE A 362 1.67 10.44 13.33
N PHE A 363 2.15 11.66 13.24
CA PHE A 363 1.67 12.79 14.01
C PHE A 363 1.75 14.07 13.20
N ARG A 364 0.71 14.90 13.33
CA ARG A 364 0.63 16.24 12.78
C ARG A 364 0.28 17.22 13.88
N TYR A 365 0.97 18.35 13.90
CA TYR A 365 0.76 19.44 14.83
C TYR A 365 0.73 20.81 14.14
N PRO A 366 -0.34 21.60 14.31
CA PRO A 366 -0.35 23.00 13.90
C PRO A 366 0.42 23.85 14.92
N ILE A 367 1.53 24.46 14.48
CA ILE A 367 2.33 25.36 15.31
C ILE A 367 1.65 26.74 15.40
N THR A 368 1.16 27.24 14.27
CA THR A 368 0.33 28.45 14.16
C THR A 368 -0.82 28.18 13.18
N ASP A 369 -1.68 29.17 12.91
CA ASP A 369 -2.72 29.05 11.90
C ASP A 369 -2.17 28.80 10.48
N ASP A 370 -0.95 29.29 10.21
CA ASP A 370 -0.30 29.22 8.90
C ASP A 370 0.89 28.25 8.85
N LEU A 371 1.32 27.66 9.97
CA LEU A 371 2.49 26.78 10.05
C LEU A 371 2.11 25.44 10.68
N SER A 372 2.34 24.35 9.96
CA SER A 372 2.10 22.99 10.44
C SER A 372 3.30 22.09 10.23
N VAL A 373 3.47 21.13 11.13
CA VAL A 373 4.50 20.09 11.03
C VAL A 373 3.84 18.73 11.09
N ALA A 374 4.22 17.84 10.18
CA ALA A 374 3.85 16.45 10.18
C ALA A 374 5.10 15.58 10.21
N ALA A 375 5.05 14.48 10.95
CA ALA A 375 6.11 13.50 11.03
C ALA A 375 5.54 12.08 11.04
N ALA A 376 6.19 11.17 10.34
CA ALA A 376 5.94 9.75 10.39
C ALA A 376 7.25 8.97 10.50
N GLY A 377 7.14 7.79 11.11
CA GLY A 377 8.23 6.82 11.16
C GLY A 377 7.66 5.41 11.21
N ARG A 378 8.36 4.48 10.57
CA ARG A 378 8.04 3.06 10.57
C ARG A 378 9.28 2.23 10.87
N ARG A 379 9.08 1.13 11.60
CA ARG A 379 10.11 0.11 11.83
C ARG A 379 9.51 -1.28 11.73
N SER A 380 10.14 -2.14 10.93
CA SER A 380 9.79 -3.55 10.83
C SER A 380 10.38 -4.39 11.96
N TYR A 381 9.80 -5.56 12.15
CA TYR A 381 10.34 -6.66 12.96
C TYR A 381 10.04 -8.02 12.32
N VAL A 382 9.92 -8.05 10.98
CA VAL A 382 9.67 -9.27 10.19
C VAL A 382 10.73 -10.34 10.47
N ASP A 383 11.97 -9.94 10.71
CA ASP A 383 13.09 -10.79 11.14
C ASP A 383 12.80 -11.59 12.43
N LEU A 384 11.95 -11.08 13.33
CA LEU A 384 11.58 -11.79 14.57
C LEU A 384 10.50 -12.85 14.34
N PHE A 385 9.55 -12.60 13.43
CA PHE A 385 8.34 -13.41 13.28
C PHE A 385 8.38 -14.35 12.06
N LEU A 386 9.01 -13.95 10.95
CA LEU A 386 9.06 -14.75 9.73
C LEU A 386 9.71 -16.14 9.96
N PRO A 387 10.82 -16.28 10.72
CA PRO A 387 11.38 -17.60 11.04
C PRO A 387 10.40 -18.51 11.82
N LEU A 388 9.60 -17.94 12.72
CA LEU A 388 8.58 -18.68 13.48
C LEU A 388 7.47 -19.18 12.56
N VAL A 389 6.97 -18.33 11.66
CA VAL A 389 5.90 -18.70 10.71
C VAL A 389 6.38 -19.76 9.73
N ILE A 390 7.58 -19.58 9.15
CA ILE A 390 8.20 -20.59 8.28
C ILE A 390 8.30 -21.91 9.04
N GLY A 391 8.90 -21.94 10.23
CA GLY A 391 9.07 -23.16 11.03
C GLY A 391 7.77 -23.88 11.41
N LEU A 392 6.66 -23.15 11.57
CA LEU A 392 5.34 -23.72 11.87
C LEU A 392 4.61 -24.24 10.63
N THR A 393 4.76 -23.56 9.49
CA THR A 393 3.98 -23.83 8.25
C THR A 393 4.69 -24.78 7.29
N SER A 394 6.02 -24.85 7.34
CA SER A 394 6.81 -25.81 6.55
C SER A 394 6.83 -27.22 7.16
N GLY A 395 6.14 -27.42 8.30
CA GLY A 395 6.27 -28.60 9.15
C GLY A 395 7.64 -28.60 9.83
N GLY A 396 7.70 -28.96 11.11
CA GLY A 396 8.95 -29.07 11.88
C GLY A 396 9.87 -30.22 11.43
N GLY A 397 10.13 -30.34 10.13
CA GLY A 397 11.06 -31.28 9.52
C GLY A 397 12.44 -30.66 9.42
N SER A 398 13.24 -30.87 10.46
CA SER A 398 14.71 -30.78 10.42
C SER A 398 15.31 -31.89 9.54
N GLY A 399 14.99 -31.89 8.24
CA GLY A 399 15.57 -32.79 7.25
C GLY A 399 16.05 -31.99 6.04
N GLY A 400 17.36 -31.80 5.94
CA GLY A 400 18.03 -31.44 4.69
C GLY A 400 18.32 -29.96 4.45
N SER A 401 17.38 -29.04 4.66
CA SER A 401 17.62 -27.62 4.37
C SER A 401 18.43 -26.99 5.50
N GLY A 402 19.74 -26.86 5.31
CA GLY A 402 20.61 -26.06 6.17
C GLY A 402 19.90 -24.77 6.55
N LEU A 403 19.73 -24.54 7.85
CA LEU A 403 18.82 -23.53 8.42
C LEU A 403 19.04 -22.21 7.68
N VAL A 404 18.08 -21.83 6.82
CA VAL A 404 18.06 -20.57 6.07
C VAL A 404 17.38 -19.56 6.97
N THR A 405 18.15 -18.74 7.65
CA THR A 405 17.59 -17.60 8.38
C THR A 405 17.46 -16.45 7.39
N LEU A 406 16.21 -16.06 7.10
CA LEU A 406 15.87 -14.83 6.39
C LEU A 406 15.58 -13.74 7.42
N ALA A 407 16.35 -12.65 7.39
CA ALA A 407 16.17 -11.53 8.33
C ALA A 407 15.92 -10.19 7.60
N PRO A 408 14.78 -10.04 6.90
CA PRO A 408 14.41 -8.76 6.28
C PRO A 408 14.11 -7.71 7.36
N GLN A 409 14.75 -6.56 7.23
CA GLN A 409 14.56 -5.42 8.12
C GLN A 409 14.43 -4.14 7.30
N TYR A 410 13.37 -3.38 7.54
CA TYR A 410 13.14 -2.09 6.92
C TYR A 410 12.75 -1.02 7.95
N GLY A 411 12.95 0.23 7.56
CA GLY A 411 12.43 1.40 8.25
C GLY A 411 12.37 2.59 7.31
N ASP A 412 11.40 3.46 7.55
CA ASP A 412 11.18 4.67 6.78
C ASP A 412 10.78 5.82 7.69
N TYR A 413 11.04 7.04 7.23
CA TYR A 413 10.69 8.26 7.95
C TYR A 413 10.31 9.37 6.98
N GLN A 414 9.38 10.23 7.40
CA GLN A 414 8.93 11.39 6.64
C GLN A 414 8.68 12.55 7.60
N VAL A 415 9.21 13.74 7.33
CA VAL A 415 9.01 14.97 8.12
C VAL A 415 8.73 16.11 7.18
N LYS A 416 7.55 16.72 7.29
CA LYS A 416 7.10 17.83 6.44
C LYS A 416 6.73 19.04 7.26
N VAL A 417 7.13 20.20 6.77
CA VAL A 417 6.76 21.51 7.31
C VAL A 417 6.03 22.26 6.21
N ASP A 418 4.76 22.61 6.44
CA ASP A 418 3.94 23.39 5.51
C ASP A 418 3.70 24.78 6.09
N TYR A 419 3.98 25.82 5.29
CA TYR A 419 3.82 27.22 5.67
C TYR A 419 3.02 28.00 4.61
N ASP A 420 1.92 28.61 5.04
CA ASP A 420 0.96 29.36 4.22
C ASP A 420 0.90 30.86 4.61
N GLY A 421 1.86 31.36 5.40
CA GLY A 421 1.83 32.72 5.96
C GLY A 421 2.31 33.83 5.01
N LEU A 422 2.69 33.47 3.78
CA LEU A 422 3.08 34.42 2.74
C LEU A 422 1.89 34.62 1.78
N PRO A 423 1.50 35.86 1.43
CA PRO A 423 0.42 36.10 0.48
C PRO A 423 0.68 35.38 -0.85
N ASP A 424 -0.31 34.65 -1.34
CA ASP A 424 -0.28 33.91 -2.62
C ASP A 424 0.77 32.79 -2.75
N HIS A 425 1.52 32.49 -1.68
CA HIS A 425 2.54 31.45 -1.65
C HIS A 425 2.17 30.32 -0.69
N ALA A 426 2.42 29.08 -1.11
CA ALA A 426 2.30 27.90 -0.28
C ALA A 426 3.64 27.15 -0.28
N LEU A 427 4.38 27.26 0.82
CA LEU A 427 5.70 26.66 0.98
C LEU A 427 5.61 25.28 1.65
N SER A 428 6.46 24.35 1.24
CA SER A 428 6.66 23.04 1.87
C SER A 428 8.13 22.69 1.93
N LEU A 429 8.63 22.34 3.11
CA LEU A 429 9.91 21.66 3.28
C LEU A 429 9.63 20.20 3.64
N PHE A 430 10.19 19.25 2.89
CA PHE A 430 9.91 17.84 3.09
C PHE A 430 11.18 17.00 3.08
N LEU A 431 11.43 16.31 4.19
CA LEU A 431 12.53 15.39 4.40
C LEU A 431 11.96 13.97 4.49
N PHE A 432 12.45 13.05 3.67
CA PHE A 432 12.02 11.65 3.73
C PHE A 432 13.15 10.70 3.38
N GLY A 433 13.05 9.46 3.85
CA GLY A 433 14.00 8.42 3.52
C GLY A 433 13.56 7.04 3.98
N SER A 434 14.24 6.02 3.46
CA SER A 434 14.03 4.61 3.81
C SER A 434 15.37 3.89 3.83
N ASN A 435 15.43 2.81 4.60
CA ASN A 435 16.56 1.90 4.64
C ASN A 435 16.10 0.45 4.81
N ASP A 436 16.65 -0.41 3.97
CA ASP A 436 16.27 -1.80 3.81
C ASP A 436 17.54 -2.65 3.90
N THR A 437 17.52 -3.65 4.77
CA THR A 437 18.57 -4.67 4.87
C THR A 437 17.97 -6.06 4.82
N PHE A 438 18.51 -6.92 3.98
CA PHE A 438 18.10 -8.31 3.84
C PHE A 438 19.31 -9.19 3.97
N GLU A 439 19.25 -10.16 4.87
CA GLU A 439 20.32 -11.11 5.13
C GLU A 439 19.79 -12.53 4.94
N ILE A 440 20.54 -13.33 4.18
CA ILE A 440 20.38 -14.78 4.09
C ILE A 440 21.59 -15.40 4.77
N LEU A 441 21.34 -16.14 5.84
CA LEU A 441 22.34 -17.00 6.47
C LEU A 441 21.93 -18.44 6.27
N THR A 442 22.77 -19.18 5.55
CA THR A 442 22.63 -20.64 5.44
C THR A 442 23.57 -21.29 6.44
N THR A 443 23.02 -22.03 7.40
CA THR A 443 23.87 -22.85 8.29
C THR A 443 24.21 -24.14 7.56
N GLY A 444 25.49 -24.32 7.24
CA GLY A 444 25.96 -25.50 6.53
C GLY A 444 25.64 -26.77 7.32
N ALA A 445 24.88 -27.69 6.74
CA ALA A 445 24.72 -29.03 7.27
C ALA A 445 25.76 -29.96 6.64
N ALA A 446 26.54 -30.66 7.48
CA ALA A 446 27.47 -31.80 7.30
C ALA A 446 28.42 -31.87 6.07
N ARG A 447 28.08 -31.28 4.91
CA ARG A 447 28.86 -31.13 3.68
C ARG A 447 28.62 -29.80 2.93
N GLN A 448 27.69 -28.95 3.37
CA GLN A 448 27.51 -27.59 2.84
C GLN A 448 28.45 -26.62 3.54
N ARG A 449 29.17 -25.79 2.78
CA ARG A 449 29.81 -24.59 3.35
C ARG A 449 28.69 -23.61 3.69
N ALA A 450 28.74 -23.01 4.87
CA ALA A 450 27.80 -21.94 5.17
C ALA A 450 28.05 -20.79 4.19
N PHE A 451 26.99 -20.17 3.69
CA PHE A 451 27.05 -19.02 2.81
C PHE A 451 26.22 -17.90 3.42
N GLY A 452 26.83 -16.72 3.50
CA GLY A 452 26.17 -15.49 3.92
C GLY A 452 25.99 -14.57 2.73
N PHE A 453 24.84 -13.93 2.64
CA PHE A 453 24.57 -12.88 1.66
C PHE A 453 23.74 -11.79 2.29
N ASP A 454 24.13 -10.54 2.07
CA ASP A 454 23.36 -9.39 2.49
C ASP A 454 23.17 -8.37 1.36
N LEU A 455 21.99 -7.76 1.35
CA LEU A 455 21.59 -6.67 0.48
C LEU A 455 21.18 -5.48 1.33
N ARG A 456 21.64 -4.29 0.95
CA ARG A 456 21.30 -3.03 1.62
C ARG A 456 20.88 -1.99 0.59
N ILE A 457 19.78 -1.31 0.83
CA ILE A 457 19.33 -0.18 0.01
C ILE A 457 18.83 0.91 0.95
N GLY A 458 19.40 2.10 0.82
CA GLY A 458 18.96 3.28 1.56
C GLY A 458 18.79 4.47 0.65
N PHE A 459 17.88 5.37 0.99
CA PHE A 459 17.81 6.67 0.36
C PHE A 459 17.27 7.75 1.28
N HIS A 460 17.72 8.98 1.05
CA HIS A 460 17.34 10.18 1.79
C HIS A 460 17.14 11.33 0.80
N ARG A 461 16.07 12.11 0.99
CA ARG A 461 15.72 13.26 0.15
C ARG A 461 15.32 14.43 1.03
N LEU A 462 15.81 15.62 0.67
CA LEU A 462 15.32 16.89 1.21
C LEU A 462 14.81 17.72 0.04
N THR A 463 13.57 18.17 0.15
CA THR A 463 12.88 18.92 -0.90
C THR A 463 12.32 20.22 -0.35
N LEU A 464 12.36 21.27 -1.16
CA LEU A 464 11.71 22.55 -0.92
C LEU A 464 10.79 22.85 -2.09
N THR A 465 9.51 23.02 -1.81
CA THR A 465 8.49 23.37 -2.81
C THR A 465 7.87 24.72 -2.50
N ASP A 466 7.71 25.57 -3.51
CA ASP A 466 6.93 26.80 -3.47
C ASP A 466 5.85 26.75 -4.55
N THR A 467 4.58 26.89 -4.16
CA THR A 467 3.48 27.12 -5.09
C THR A 467 3.06 28.57 -5.01
N TRP A 468 3.29 29.32 -6.08
CA TRP A 468 3.00 30.75 -6.18
C TRP A 468 1.79 30.99 -7.10
N LYS A 469 0.69 31.47 -6.51
CA LYS A 469 -0.51 31.89 -7.24
C LYS A 469 -0.35 33.33 -7.75
N ILE A 470 0.31 33.50 -8.89
CA ILE A 470 0.59 34.81 -9.50
C ILE A 470 -0.71 35.57 -9.84
N SER A 471 -1.74 34.85 -10.29
CA SER A 471 -3.10 35.37 -10.52
C SER A 471 -4.11 34.21 -10.51
N ASP A 472 -5.40 34.50 -10.67
CA ASP A 472 -6.43 33.44 -10.82
C ASP A 472 -6.22 32.56 -12.07
N ALA A 473 -5.49 33.06 -13.06
CA ALA A 473 -5.20 32.36 -14.31
C ALA A 473 -3.79 31.76 -14.38
N LEU A 474 -2.85 32.19 -13.53
CA LEU A 474 -1.44 31.80 -13.62
C LEU A 474 -0.92 31.30 -12.27
N THR A 475 -0.41 30.07 -12.24
CA THR A 475 0.22 29.45 -11.08
C THR A 475 1.62 28.96 -11.46
N ALA A 476 2.59 29.21 -10.59
CA ALA A 476 3.93 28.66 -10.70
C ALA A 476 4.19 27.67 -9.56
N ARG A 477 4.86 26.55 -9.84
CA ARG A 477 5.34 25.60 -8.84
C ARG A 477 6.83 25.43 -9.01
N THR A 478 7.60 25.64 -7.96
CA THR A 478 9.06 25.48 -7.97
C THR A 478 9.44 24.42 -6.96
N LEU A 479 10.28 23.47 -7.37
CA LEU A 479 10.82 22.40 -6.54
C LEU A 479 12.34 22.44 -6.63
N GLY A 480 13.02 22.45 -5.49
CA GLY A 480 14.44 22.14 -5.38
C GLY A 480 14.63 20.91 -4.49
N PHE A 481 15.57 20.02 -4.84
CA PHE A 481 15.88 18.87 -4.01
C PHE A 481 17.37 18.52 -3.99
N ILE A 482 17.77 17.86 -2.91
CA ILE A 482 19.04 17.13 -2.78
C ILE A 482 18.76 15.73 -2.25
N GLY A 483 19.61 14.77 -2.59
CA GLY A 483 19.42 13.38 -2.24
C GLY A 483 20.71 12.58 -2.13
N LEU A 484 20.64 11.51 -1.34
CA LEU A 484 21.62 10.45 -1.24
C LEU A 484 20.90 9.12 -1.40
N THR A 485 21.44 8.23 -2.23
CA THR A 485 21.00 6.84 -2.35
C THR A 485 22.21 5.95 -2.11
N THR A 486 22.11 5.00 -1.20
CA THR A 486 23.15 4.01 -0.89
C THR A 486 22.65 2.63 -1.26
N GLN A 487 23.51 1.83 -1.87
CA GLN A 487 23.23 0.43 -2.21
C GLN A 487 24.45 -0.39 -1.82
N GLY A 488 24.20 -1.57 -1.26
CA GLY A 488 25.26 -2.48 -0.85
C GLY A 488 24.85 -3.91 -1.11
N ALA A 489 25.83 -4.73 -1.45
CA ALA A 489 25.67 -6.17 -1.47
C ALA A 489 26.99 -6.81 -1.04
N ALA A 490 26.94 -7.76 -0.13
CA ALA A 490 28.09 -8.56 0.22
C ALA A 490 27.69 -10.02 0.33
N GLY A 491 28.63 -10.91 0.05
CA GLY A 491 28.38 -12.33 0.22
C GLY A 491 29.64 -13.14 0.10
N GLY A 492 29.62 -14.33 0.69
CA GLY A 492 30.79 -15.19 0.69
C GLY A 492 30.59 -16.53 1.37
N GLU A 493 31.54 -17.42 1.11
CA GLU A 493 31.60 -18.74 1.73
C GLU A 493 32.24 -18.66 3.13
N VAL A 494 31.49 -19.08 4.15
CA VAL A 494 31.98 -19.27 5.51
C VAL A 494 33.05 -20.36 5.54
N GLY A 495 34.30 -19.95 5.80
CA GLY A 495 35.48 -20.81 5.78
C GLY A 495 36.52 -20.46 4.71
N GLY A 496 36.23 -19.47 3.85
CA GLY A 496 37.18 -18.88 2.89
C GLY A 496 37.25 -19.63 1.56
N GLY A 497 36.98 -18.91 0.47
CA GLY A 497 37.06 -19.42 -0.90
C GLY A 497 36.59 -18.43 -1.97
N PHE A 498 35.54 -17.65 -1.67
CA PHE A 498 35.00 -16.59 -2.52
C PHE A 498 34.26 -15.60 -1.61
N ASP A 499 34.68 -14.35 -1.62
CA ASP A 499 34.04 -13.24 -0.92
C ASP A 499 33.92 -12.07 -1.90
N PHE A 500 32.74 -11.43 -1.93
CA PHE A 500 32.55 -10.18 -2.64
C PHE A 500 31.91 -9.14 -1.72
N ASP A 501 32.26 -7.88 -1.96
CA ASP A 501 31.64 -6.72 -1.33
C ASP A 501 31.44 -5.66 -2.41
N PHE A 502 30.25 -5.10 -2.45
CA PHE A 502 29.88 -4.04 -3.37
C PHE A 502 29.18 -2.95 -2.57
N SER A 503 29.59 -1.71 -2.80
CA SER A 503 28.89 -0.51 -2.32
C SER A 503 28.71 0.47 -3.47
N PHE A 504 27.61 1.20 -3.46
CA PHE A 504 27.32 2.24 -4.43
C PHE A 504 26.56 3.39 -3.78
N ASP A 505 27.18 4.56 -3.81
CA ASP A 505 26.60 5.80 -3.33
C ASP A 505 26.28 6.72 -4.51
N ARG A 506 25.04 7.18 -4.61
CA ARG A 506 24.56 8.17 -5.58
C ARG A 506 24.13 9.43 -4.84
N TYR A 507 24.82 10.54 -5.12
CA TYR A 507 24.42 11.87 -4.72
C TYR A 507 23.65 12.52 -5.85
N GLU A 508 22.58 13.21 -5.54
CA GLU A 508 21.77 13.88 -6.56
C GLU A 508 21.21 15.20 -6.08
N ALA A 509 21.00 16.09 -7.04
CA ALA A 509 20.33 17.36 -6.83
C ALA A 509 19.52 17.71 -8.07
N GLY A 510 18.45 18.46 -7.88
CA GLY A 510 17.64 18.91 -8.99
C GLY A 510 16.79 20.12 -8.67
N PHE A 511 16.29 20.70 -9.75
CA PHE A 511 15.44 21.88 -9.74
C PHE A 511 14.39 21.73 -10.82
N ARG A 512 13.12 21.94 -10.47
CA ARG A 512 12.01 21.98 -11.43
C ARG A 512 11.20 23.24 -11.22
N HIS A 513 10.79 23.86 -12.31
CA HIS A 513 9.88 25.01 -12.31
C HIS A 513 8.78 24.77 -13.33
N ASP A 514 7.54 24.68 -12.85
CA ASP A 514 6.34 24.42 -13.63
C ASP A 514 5.49 25.71 -13.66
N LEU A 515 5.01 26.10 -14.82
CA LEU A 515 4.05 27.19 -15.02
C LEU A 515 2.77 26.62 -15.60
N GLU A 516 1.63 26.90 -14.96
CA GLU A 516 0.29 26.58 -15.48
C GLU A 516 -0.48 27.89 -15.73
N TYR A 517 -0.86 28.11 -16.99
CA TYR A 517 -1.66 29.26 -17.43
C TYR A 517 -3.01 28.80 -17.98
N ARG A 518 -4.09 29.11 -17.27
CA ARG A 518 -5.47 28.92 -17.70
C ARG A 518 -5.92 30.12 -18.53
N TYR A 519 -5.91 29.97 -19.85
CA TYR A 519 -6.35 31.02 -20.76
C TYR A 519 -7.88 31.20 -20.70
N ASP A 520 -8.61 30.09 -20.72
CA ASP A 520 -10.06 30.01 -20.53
C ASP A 520 -10.44 28.64 -19.92
N GLU A 521 -11.75 28.35 -19.80
CA GLU A 521 -12.26 27.06 -19.28
C GLU A 521 -11.95 25.87 -20.19
N ASN A 522 -11.60 26.11 -21.45
CA ASN A 522 -11.37 25.11 -22.48
C ASN A 522 -9.88 24.92 -22.79
N THR A 523 -8.99 25.82 -22.33
CA THR A 523 -7.59 25.88 -22.76
C THR A 523 -6.67 26.17 -21.58
N VAL A 524 -5.78 25.21 -21.29
CA VAL A 524 -4.74 25.31 -20.25
C VAL A 524 -3.38 25.06 -20.89
N PHE A 525 -2.47 26.02 -20.74
CA PHE A 525 -1.08 25.92 -21.16
C PHE A 525 -0.21 25.54 -19.96
N ARG A 526 0.76 24.65 -20.18
CA ARG A 526 1.78 24.29 -19.22
C ARG A 526 3.15 24.38 -19.87
N ALA A 527 4.10 24.91 -19.14
CA ALA A 527 5.49 24.92 -19.56
C ALA A 527 6.37 24.73 -18.34
N GLY A 528 7.54 24.11 -18.51
CA GLY A 528 8.46 24.02 -17.41
C GLY A 528 9.89 23.72 -17.79
N LEU A 529 10.73 23.88 -16.78
CA LEU A 529 12.16 23.69 -16.77
C LEU A 529 12.47 22.59 -15.74
N ASP A 530 13.29 21.62 -16.11
CA ASP A 530 13.67 20.50 -15.26
C ASP A 530 15.17 20.24 -15.38
N LEU A 531 15.89 20.44 -14.28
CA LEU A 531 17.32 20.30 -14.14
C LEU A 531 17.61 19.18 -13.14
N TYR A 532 18.54 18.30 -13.48
CA TYR A 532 19.05 17.31 -12.53
C TYR A 532 20.54 17.08 -12.71
N GLY A 533 21.18 16.63 -11.64
CA GLY A 533 22.54 16.13 -11.63
C GLY A 533 22.66 14.98 -10.65
N LEU A 534 23.43 13.97 -11.03
CA LEU A 534 23.78 12.84 -10.19
C LEU A 534 25.27 12.54 -10.31
N GLN A 535 25.85 12.07 -9.21
CA GLN A 535 27.22 11.55 -9.13
C GLN A 535 27.17 10.24 -8.36
N GLY A 536 27.66 9.17 -8.98
CA GLY A 536 27.80 7.85 -8.42
C GLY A 536 29.25 7.51 -8.11
N LEU A 537 29.45 6.81 -7.00
CA LEU A 537 30.70 6.15 -6.62
C LEU A 537 30.36 4.70 -6.25
N ALA A 538 30.90 3.74 -6.99
CA ALA A 538 30.80 2.33 -6.68
C ALA A 538 32.18 1.79 -6.29
N VAL A 539 32.24 1.00 -5.23
CA VAL A 539 33.43 0.24 -4.84
C VAL A 539 33.04 -1.23 -4.86
N ALA A 540 33.73 -2.02 -5.67
CA ALA A 540 33.52 -3.47 -5.74
C ALA A 540 34.81 -4.19 -5.38
N ARG A 541 34.79 -4.95 -4.28
CA ARG A 541 35.83 -5.91 -3.94
C ARG A 541 35.42 -7.27 -4.46
N VAL A 542 36.13 -7.75 -5.47
CA VAL A 542 35.78 -8.99 -6.17
C VAL A 542 37.04 -9.82 -6.46
N PRO A 543 37.01 -11.16 -6.35
CA PRO A 543 38.16 -12.03 -6.59
C PRO A 543 38.30 -12.30 -8.09
N ILE A 544 38.49 -11.21 -8.86
CA ILE A 544 38.72 -11.26 -10.31
C ILE A 544 40.17 -10.86 -10.57
N ASP A 545 40.82 -11.53 -11.52
CA ASP A 545 42.08 -11.06 -12.05
C ASP A 545 41.77 -9.73 -12.77
N GLY A 546 42.45 -8.64 -12.40
CA GLY A 546 42.18 -7.28 -12.87
C GLY A 546 42.27 -7.06 -14.39
N ASP A 547 42.61 -8.12 -15.14
CA ASP A 547 42.52 -8.20 -16.58
C ASP A 547 41.20 -8.87 -16.99
N LEU A 548 40.09 -8.13 -16.90
CA LEU A 548 38.78 -8.51 -17.46
C LEU A 548 38.84 -8.81 -18.99
N LEU A 549 40.02 -8.64 -19.62
CA LEU A 549 40.32 -8.79 -21.04
C LEU A 549 41.24 -10.00 -21.34
N ALA A 550 41.69 -10.77 -20.34
CA ALA A 550 42.52 -11.96 -20.59
C ALA A 550 41.65 -13.18 -20.92
N PHE A 551 41.40 -13.39 -22.22
CA PHE A 551 40.95 -14.69 -22.74
C PHE A 551 42.15 -15.47 -23.32
N PRO A 552 42.35 -16.76 -22.94
CA PRO A 552 41.58 -17.52 -21.96
C PRO A 552 41.94 -17.13 -20.52
N THR A 553 40.95 -17.01 -19.65
CA THR A 553 41.15 -16.95 -18.18
C THR A 553 41.84 -18.23 -17.74
N PRO A 554 43.10 -18.20 -17.24
CA PRO A 554 43.77 -19.39 -16.76
C PRO A 554 43.07 -19.95 -15.51
N LEU A 555 43.02 -21.28 -15.43
CA LEU A 555 42.63 -22.04 -14.23
C LEU A 555 43.68 -21.83 -13.11
N SER A 556 43.55 -20.74 -12.35
CA SER A 556 44.31 -20.47 -11.13
C SER A 556 43.37 -20.49 -9.92
N PRO A 557 43.88 -20.74 -8.68
CA PRO A 557 43.10 -20.47 -7.47
C PRO A 557 42.60 -19.02 -7.52
N ALA A 558 41.37 -18.79 -7.04
CA ALA A 558 40.71 -17.47 -7.10
C ALA A 558 41.74 -16.36 -6.75
N PRO A 559 42.00 -15.43 -7.68
CA PRO A 559 42.98 -14.37 -7.44
C PRO A 559 42.59 -13.58 -6.19
N PRO A 560 43.55 -12.98 -5.48
CA PRO A 560 43.24 -12.17 -4.31
C PRO A 560 42.22 -11.10 -4.68
N PRO A 561 41.24 -10.80 -3.82
CA PRO A 561 40.23 -9.77 -4.10
C PRO A 561 40.90 -8.45 -4.50
N GLN A 562 40.46 -7.87 -5.60
CA GLN A 562 40.86 -6.55 -6.03
C GLN A 562 39.73 -5.55 -5.78
N ASP A 563 40.09 -4.35 -5.37
CA ASP A 563 39.17 -3.23 -5.23
C ASP A 563 39.05 -2.54 -6.59
N LEU A 564 37.81 -2.42 -7.08
CA LEU A 564 37.45 -1.75 -8.32
C LEU A 564 36.62 -0.51 -7.97
N ASP A 565 37.19 0.66 -8.25
CA ASP A 565 36.52 1.94 -8.06
C ASP A 565 35.87 2.39 -9.37
N ILE A 566 34.56 2.56 -9.36
CA ILE A 566 33.76 2.97 -10.51
C ILE A 566 33.10 4.30 -10.16
N GLU A 567 33.58 5.37 -10.78
CA GLU A 567 32.94 6.68 -10.71
C GLU A 567 32.17 6.97 -11.99
N GLY A 568 31.05 7.67 -11.86
CA GLY A 568 30.27 8.09 -13.01
C GLY A 568 29.17 9.06 -12.61
N GLY A 569 28.87 9.99 -13.51
CA GLY A 569 27.91 11.05 -13.25
C GLY A 569 27.10 11.36 -14.49
N GLY A 570 25.96 11.98 -14.26
CA GLY A 570 25.06 12.42 -15.31
C GLY A 570 24.35 13.69 -14.90
N SER A 571 24.01 14.54 -15.85
CA SER A 571 23.12 15.66 -15.63
C SER A 571 22.21 15.84 -16.83
N GLY A 572 21.15 16.60 -16.65
CA GLY A 572 20.35 17.00 -17.77
C GLY A 572 19.55 18.25 -17.51
N LEU A 573 19.26 18.91 -18.62
CA LEU A 573 18.44 20.11 -18.71
C LEU A 573 17.31 19.83 -19.69
N ALA A 574 16.09 19.84 -19.19
CA ALA A 574 14.89 19.67 -19.98
C ALA A 574 14.02 20.93 -19.98
N PHE A 575 13.47 21.21 -21.14
CA PHE A 575 12.34 22.10 -21.32
C PHE A 575 11.16 21.28 -21.79
N TYR A 576 9.99 21.55 -21.25
CA TYR A 576 8.78 20.91 -21.74
C TYR A 576 7.65 21.93 -21.85
N ALA A 577 6.72 21.67 -22.76
CA ALA A 577 5.49 22.40 -22.93
C ALA A 577 4.36 21.42 -23.23
N GLU A 578 3.18 21.68 -22.67
CA GLU A 578 1.99 20.88 -22.86
C GLU A 578 0.78 21.83 -22.94
N THR A 579 -0.20 21.51 -23.77
CA THR A 579 -1.44 22.30 -23.82
C THR A 579 -2.60 21.35 -23.78
N THR A 580 -3.50 21.50 -22.80
CA THR A 580 -4.81 20.83 -22.83
C THR A 580 -5.79 21.80 -23.45
N PHE A 581 -6.42 21.44 -24.57
CA PHE A 581 -7.47 22.27 -25.15
C PHE A 581 -8.68 21.45 -25.64
N LYS A 582 -9.86 22.05 -25.52
CA LYS A 582 -11.15 21.48 -25.96
C LYS A 582 -11.63 22.16 -27.24
N PRO A 583 -11.28 21.67 -28.44
CA PRO A 583 -11.82 22.22 -29.69
C PRO A 583 -13.35 22.09 -29.80
N ARG A 584 -13.93 21.15 -29.05
CA ARG A 584 -15.37 20.97 -28.81
C ARG A 584 -15.58 20.51 -27.37
N PRO A 585 -16.74 20.73 -26.74
CA PRO A 585 -16.97 20.38 -25.32
C PRO A 585 -16.72 18.91 -24.96
N ASN A 586 -16.83 18.00 -25.94
CA ASN A 586 -16.69 16.56 -25.76
C ASN A 586 -15.37 15.98 -26.28
N LEU A 587 -14.44 16.82 -26.75
CA LEU A 587 -13.14 16.39 -27.29
C LEU A 587 -12.04 17.17 -26.57
N THR A 588 -11.19 16.46 -25.84
CA THR A 588 -9.97 17.00 -25.21
C THR A 588 -8.75 16.53 -26.00
N VAL A 589 -7.88 17.48 -26.35
CA VAL A 589 -6.62 17.24 -27.07
C VAL A 589 -5.49 17.78 -26.21
N THR A 590 -4.46 16.95 -26.00
CA THR A 590 -3.28 17.31 -25.21
C THR A 590 -2.00 17.05 -26.00
N PRO A 591 -1.59 17.96 -26.91
CA PRO A 591 -0.23 17.95 -27.45
C PRO A 591 0.78 18.33 -26.36
N GLY A 592 1.92 17.67 -26.39
CA GLY A 592 3.05 17.96 -25.52
C GLY A 592 4.37 17.76 -26.26
N LEU A 593 5.39 18.45 -25.78
CA LEU A 593 6.75 18.32 -26.26
C LEU A 593 7.70 18.43 -25.07
N ARG A 594 8.63 17.49 -24.95
CA ARG A 594 9.80 17.60 -24.08
C ARG A 594 11.07 17.61 -24.94
N SER A 595 12.03 18.43 -24.59
CA SER A 595 13.38 18.35 -25.13
C SER A 595 14.35 18.36 -23.98
N GLU A 596 15.27 17.40 -23.98
CA GLU A 596 16.22 17.21 -22.90
C GLU A 596 17.63 17.07 -23.44
N LEU A 597 18.55 17.79 -22.79
CA LEU A 597 19.97 17.76 -23.03
C LEU A 597 20.61 16.89 -21.97
N TYR A 598 20.88 15.63 -22.29
CA TYR A 598 21.62 14.75 -21.40
C TYR A 598 23.12 15.02 -21.50
N VAL A 599 23.80 14.98 -20.35
CA VAL A 599 25.25 15.04 -20.25
C VAL A 599 25.73 13.90 -19.37
N PHE A 600 26.37 12.90 -19.97
CA PHE A 600 27.03 11.79 -19.27
C PHE A 600 28.33 11.44 -20.01
N ASN A 601 29.38 11.05 -19.26
CA ASN A 601 30.75 10.82 -19.75
C ASN A 601 31.31 11.89 -20.69
N THR A 602 31.08 13.17 -20.39
CA THR A 602 31.51 14.33 -21.20
C THR A 602 30.81 14.50 -22.56
N TYR A 603 29.96 13.56 -22.97
CA TYR A 603 29.14 13.68 -24.18
C TYR A 603 27.82 14.37 -23.90
N LEU A 604 27.32 15.08 -24.92
CA LEU A 604 26.08 15.83 -24.88
C LEU A 604 25.10 15.20 -25.87
N HIS A 605 23.93 14.79 -25.39
CA HIS A 605 22.92 14.07 -26.16
C HIS A 605 21.59 14.84 -26.13
N PRO A 606 21.26 15.60 -27.19
CA PRO A 606 19.98 16.29 -27.28
C PRO A 606 18.88 15.31 -27.70
N THR A 607 17.74 15.39 -27.05
CA THR A 607 16.56 14.57 -27.32
C THR A 607 15.33 15.44 -27.59
N PHE A 608 14.36 14.88 -28.31
CA PHE A 608 13.13 15.56 -28.71
C PHE A 608 11.96 14.59 -28.69
N ASP A 609 11.03 14.81 -27.75
CA ASP A 609 9.98 13.88 -27.35
C ASP A 609 8.60 14.50 -27.61
N PRO A 610 8.07 14.45 -28.86
CA PRO A 610 6.71 14.87 -29.14
C PRO A 610 5.71 13.85 -28.61
N ARG A 611 4.59 14.34 -28.07
CA ARG A 611 3.54 13.53 -27.44
C ARG A 611 2.17 14.09 -27.78
N LEU A 612 1.19 13.21 -27.92
CA LEU A 612 -0.20 13.58 -28.18
C LEU A 612 -1.13 12.62 -27.47
N ALA A 613 -2.05 13.18 -26.68
CA ALA A 613 -3.17 12.46 -26.09
C ALA A 613 -4.49 13.04 -26.61
N LEU A 614 -5.46 12.16 -26.86
CA LEU A 614 -6.80 12.46 -27.34
C LEU A 614 -7.82 11.74 -26.46
N ARG A 615 -8.85 12.45 -26.02
CA ARG A 615 -10.02 11.88 -25.33
C ARG A 615 -11.29 12.45 -25.94
N TRP A 616 -12.15 11.59 -26.46
CA TRP A 616 -13.37 11.98 -27.16
C TRP A 616 -14.58 11.26 -26.57
N THR A 617 -15.43 11.99 -25.87
CA THR A 617 -16.74 11.51 -25.42
C THR A 617 -17.69 11.51 -26.61
N VAL A 618 -17.84 10.35 -27.24
CA VAL A 618 -18.66 10.18 -28.45
C VAL A 618 -20.15 10.34 -28.13
N ARG A 619 -20.54 9.89 -26.94
CA ARG A 619 -21.86 10.03 -26.33
C ARG A 619 -21.75 9.86 -24.82
N ASP A 620 -22.79 10.18 -24.08
CA ASP A 620 -22.83 9.99 -22.63
C ASP A 620 -22.50 8.53 -22.27
N GLY A 621 -21.57 8.35 -21.33
CA GLY A 621 -21.06 7.05 -20.91
C GLY A 621 -20.12 6.33 -21.87
N THR A 622 -19.78 6.87 -23.06
CA THR A 622 -18.79 6.26 -23.97
C THR A 622 -17.71 7.26 -24.37
N THR A 623 -16.47 6.98 -23.96
CA THR A 623 -15.29 7.80 -24.30
C THR A 623 -14.26 6.97 -25.06
N LEU A 624 -13.85 7.44 -26.23
CA LEU A 624 -12.70 6.91 -26.97
C LEU A 624 -11.45 7.66 -26.55
N LYS A 625 -10.33 6.96 -26.45
CA LYS A 625 -9.06 7.55 -26.00
C LYS A 625 -7.89 7.01 -26.80
N ALA A 626 -6.92 7.86 -27.11
CA ALA A 626 -5.74 7.47 -27.86
C ALA A 626 -4.53 8.30 -27.46
N ALA A 627 -3.37 7.66 -27.31
CA ALA A 627 -2.09 8.34 -27.06
C ALA A 627 -1.02 7.85 -28.03
N ALA A 628 -0.15 8.76 -28.45
CA ALA A 628 1.09 8.45 -29.14
C ALA A 628 2.20 9.35 -28.61
N GLY A 629 3.39 8.82 -28.39
CA GLY A 629 4.51 9.61 -27.92
C GLY A 629 5.87 8.96 -28.13
N HIS A 630 6.90 9.79 -28.18
CA HIS A 630 8.30 9.40 -28.18
C HIS A 630 8.93 9.75 -26.83
N TYR A 631 9.84 8.90 -26.37
CA TYR A 631 10.40 8.94 -25.01
C TYR A 631 11.87 8.54 -25.03
N HIS A 632 12.70 9.22 -24.24
CA HIS A 632 14.10 8.84 -24.04
C HIS A 632 14.46 8.64 -22.57
N GLN A 633 15.44 7.77 -22.33
CA GLN A 633 16.15 7.64 -21.06
C GLN A 633 17.67 7.53 -21.29
N ALA A 634 18.47 7.89 -20.29
CA ALA A 634 19.90 7.62 -20.33
C ALA A 634 20.16 6.14 -19.99
N PRO A 635 21.18 5.48 -20.57
CA PRO A 635 21.62 4.17 -20.12
C PRO A 635 22.17 4.26 -18.69
N SER A 636 22.36 3.11 -18.04
CA SER A 636 22.88 3.07 -16.68
C SER A 636 24.32 3.57 -16.58
N ILE A 637 24.69 4.07 -15.40
CA ILE A 637 26.06 4.55 -15.11
C ILE A 637 27.10 3.46 -15.40
N PHE A 638 26.78 2.18 -15.17
CA PHE A 638 27.68 1.06 -15.45
C PHE A 638 27.83 0.80 -16.96
N GLN A 639 26.74 0.89 -17.72
CA GLN A 639 26.79 0.69 -19.18
C GLN A 639 27.57 1.80 -19.87
N VAL A 640 27.59 3.01 -19.31
CA VAL A 640 28.30 4.13 -19.92
C VAL A 640 29.72 4.33 -19.34
N ASN A 641 30.10 3.72 -18.23
CA ASN A 641 31.42 3.94 -17.63
C ASN A 641 32.58 3.42 -18.52
N GLU A 642 33.74 4.09 -18.51
CA GLU A 642 34.89 3.74 -19.36
C GLU A 642 35.48 2.34 -19.08
N LEU A 643 35.47 1.93 -17.81
CA LEU A 643 36.09 0.68 -17.37
C LEU A 643 35.15 -0.52 -17.56
N THR A 644 33.86 -0.31 -17.27
CA THR A 644 32.84 -1.37 -17.20
C THR A 644 31.86 -1.37 -18.37
N GLY A 645 31.83 -0.31 -19.17
CA GLY A 645 30.82 -0.08 -20.20
C GLY A 645 31.38 0.42 -21.53
N ASN A 646 30.60 1.28 -22.20
CA ASN A 646 30.97 2.02 -23.40
C ASN A 646 30.57 3.51 -23.22
N PRO A 647 31.55 4.43 -23.09
CA PRO A 647 31.25 5.84 -22.86
C PRO A 647 30.58 6.55 -24.03
N ARG A 648 30.52 5.90 -25.21
CA ARG A 648 29.92 6.44 -26.43
C ARG A 648 28.44 6.10 -26.60
N LEU A 649 27.83 5.39 -25.65
CA LEU A 649 26.41 5.06 -25.75
C LEU A 649 25.56 6.35 -25.83
N GLY A 650 24.52 6.32 -26.65
CA GLY A 650 23.47 7.33 -26.67
C GLY A 650 22.30 6.99 -25.74
N PRO A 651 21.34 7.92 -25.58
CA PRO A 651 20.08 7.66 -24.91
C PRO A 651 19.30 6.53 -25.59
N GLU A 652 18.64 5.71 -24.80
CA GLU A 652 17.70 4.70 -25.27
C GLU A 652 16.35 5.36 -25.56
N ALA A 653 15.58 4.81 -26.50
CA ALA A 653 14.33 5.43 -26.96
C ALA A 653 13.15 4.46 -26.98
N ALA A 654 11.95 4.99 -26.80
CA ALA A 654 10.71 4.26 -26.98
C ALA A 654 9.62 5.08 -27.67
N ASN A 655 8.79 4.38 -28.45
CA ASN A 655 7.54 4.88 -28.99
C ASN A 655 6.37 4.15 -28.35
N HIS A 656 5.42 4.89 -27.80
CA HIS A 656 4.18 4.34 -27.24
C HIS A 656 3.01 4.65 -28.17
N TRP A 657 2.16 3.66 -28.40
CA TRP A 657 0.86 3.81 -29.05
C TRP A 657 -0.20 3.13 -28.20
N ILE A 658 -1.25 3.87 -27.86
CA ILE A 658 -2.36 3.40 -27.04
C ILE A 658 -3.67 3.78 -27.72
N LEU A 659 -4.61 2.84 -27.77
CA LEU A 659 -5.97 3.06 -28.22
C LEU A 659 -6.92 2.36 -27.25
N GLY A 660 -7.94 3.05 -26.75
CA GLY A 660 -8.87 2.48 -25.79
C GLY A 660 -10.28 3.05 -25.86
N ILE A 661 -11.16 2.41 -25.11
CA ILE A 661 -12.55 2.78 -24.92
C ILE A 661 -12.91 2.64 -23.44
N GLU A 662 -13.50 3.71 -22.90
CA GLU A 662 -14.14 3.72 -21.59
C GLU A 662 -15.65 3.69 -21.82
N GLN A 663 -16.32 2.71 -21.22
CA GLN A 663 -17.76 2.53 -21.30
C GLN A 663 -18.34 2.42 -19.88
N GLN A 664 -19.12 3.42 -19.50
CA GLN A 664 -20.02 3.33 -18.35
C GLN A 664 -21.17 2.39 -18.73
N ILE A 665 -21.20 1.20 -18.13
CA ILE A 665 -22.24 0.19 -18.39
C ILE A 665 -23.49 0.53 -17.57
N THR A 666 -23.29 0.98 -16.33
CA THR A 666 -24.31 1.49 -15.40
C THR A 666 -23.70 2.62 -14.58
N GLU A 667 -24.49 3.33 -13.76
CA GLU A 667 -23.97 4.37 -12.85
C GLU A 667 -22.92 3.87 -11.86
N LEU A 668 -22.83 2.55 -11.64
CA LEU A 668 -21.90 1.92 -10.70
C LEU A 668 -20.84 1.04 -11.37
N ILE A 669 -20.94 0.77 -12.68
CA ILE A 669 -20.06 -0.18 -13.37
C ILE A 669 -19.44 0.49 -14.58
N ASP A 670 -18.11 0.59 -14.55
CA ASP A 670 -17.28 1.13 -15.61
C ASP A 670 -16.39 0.04 -16.21
N LEU A 671 -16.28 0.03 -17.52
CA LEU A 671 -15.39 -0.84 -18.28
C LEU A 671 -14.39 0.02 -19.04
N ASP A 672 -13.10 -0.19 -18.78
CA ASP A 672 -12.00 0.36 -19.56
C ASP A 672 -11.30 -0.77 -20.31
N VAL A 673 -11.18 -0.64 -21.63
CA VAL A 673 -10.43 -1.57 -22.47
C VAL A 673 -9.45 -0.77 -23.31
N GLN A 674 -8.18 -1.14 -23.28
CA GLN A 674 -7.15 -0.50 -24.09
C GLN A 674 -6.20 -1.50 -24.71
N ALA A 675 -5.79 -1.24 -25.95
CA ALA A 675 -4.69 -1.90 -26.62
C ALA A 675 -3.47 -1.00 -26.57
N PHE A 676 -2.29 -1.60 -26.43
CA PHE A 676 -1.02 -0.88 -26.43
C PHE A 676 0.02 -1.57 -27.32
N TYR A 677 0.93 -0.77 -27.84
CA TYR A 677 2.16 -1.20 -28.50
C TYR A 677 3.27 -0.25 -28.07
N ASN A 678 4.37 -0.78 -27.56
CA ASN A 678 5.57 -0.08 -27.17
C ASN A 678 6.71 -0.63 -28.02
N ALA A 679 7.36 0.21 -28.82
CA ALA A 679 8.56 -0.18 -29.55
C ALA A 679 9.76 0.56 -28.94
N ARG A 680 10.82 -0.19 -28.63
CA ARG A 680 12.05 0.29 -27.99
C ARG A 680 13.21 0.15 -28.96
N PHE A 681 14.08 1.16 -28.98
CA PHE A 681 15.17 1.31 -29.93
C PHE A 681 16.42 1.79 -29.19
N ASP A 682 17.56 1.59 -29.83
CA ASP A 682 18.86 2.05 -29.32
C ASP A 682 19.14 1.54 -27.89
N LEU A 683 18.62 0.36 -27.55
CA LEU A 683 18.83 -0.25 -26.23
C LEU A 683 20.30 -0.63 -26.08
N ALA A 684 20.88 -0.37 -24.91
CA ALA A 684 22.24 -0.77 -24.59
C ALA A 684 22.30 -2.29 -24.34
N VAL A 685 22.85 -3.01 -25.32
CA VAL A 685 23.03 -4.48 -25.27
C VAL A 685 24.50 -4.86 -25.29
N PRO A 686 24.89 -6.03 -24.75
CA PRO A 686 26.27 -6.49 -24.81
C PRO A 686 26.78 -6.55 -26.25
N SER A 687 27.99 -6.03 -26.50
CA SER A 687 28.65 -6.07 -27.81
C SER A 687 29.77 -7.12 -27.82
N ASN A 688 29.97 -7.74 -28.97
CA ASN A 688 31.10 -8.66 -29.23
C ASN A 688 32.14 -8.03 -30.16
N GLU A 689 31.99 -6.74 -30.49
CA GLU A 689 32.92 -6.03 -31.33
C GLU A 689 34.17 -5.59 -30.57
N ALA A 690 35.23 -5.26 -31.31
CA ALA A 690 36.42 -4.63 -30.76
C ALA A 690 36.85 -3.48 -31.66
N HIS A 691 37.29 -2.39 -31.06
CA HIS A 691 37.83 -1.23 -31.78
C HIS A 691 39.31 -1.03 -31.44
N ILE A 692 40.02 -0.30 -32.29
CA ILE A 692 41.45 -0.01 -32.09
C ILE A 692 41.59 1.32 -31.37
N GLU A 693 42.18 1.30 -30.18
CA GLU A 693 42.52 2.48 -29.38
C GLU A 693 44.03 2.44 -29.07
N ASP A 694 44.75 3.50 -29.42
CA ASP A 694 46.22 3.60 -29.30
C ASP A 694 47.00 2.38 -29.84
N GLY A 695 46.51 1.80 -30.94
CA GLY A 695 47.13 0.63 -31.59
C GLY A 695 46.87 -0.72 -30.89
N ARG A 696 45.98 -0.75 -29.89
CA ARG A 696 45.52 -1.96 -29.20
C ARG A 696 44.06 -2.22 -29.51
N ALA A 697 43.68 -3.50 -29.63
CA ALA A 697 42.27 -3.88 -29.72
C ALA A 697 41.65 -3.82 -28.32
N VAL A 698 40.62 -3.00 -28.18
CA VAL A 698 39.81 -2.86 -26.96
C VAL A 698 38.42 -3.39 -27.28
N ALA A 699 37.94 -4.34 -26.47
CA ALA A 699 36.60 -4.89 -26.62
C ALA A 699 35.55 -3.82 -26.34
N GLU A 700 34.58 -3.66 -27.23
CA GLU A 700 33.40 -2.86 -26.95
C GLU A 700 32.43 -3.68 -26.12
N ARG A 701 32.14 -3.24 -24.88
CA ARG A 701 31.32 -4.01 -23.94
C ARG A 701 29.83 -3.91 -24.22
N PHE A 702 29.37 -2.74 -24.68
CA PHE A 702 27.96 -2.46 -24.97
C PHE A 702 27.82 -1.62 -26.24
N ALA A 703 26.71 -1.80 -26.96
CA ALA A 703 26.33 -0.98 -28.10
C ALA A 703 24.83 -0.66 -28.07
N ASN A 704 24.42 0.47 -28.67
CA ASN A 704 23.01 0.86 -28.83
C ASN A 704 22.36 0.14 -30.03
N GLU A 705 22.43 -1.19 -30.07
CA GLU A 705 21.92 -1.98 -31.20
C GLU A 705 20.66 -2.77 -30.85
N GLY A 706 20.32 -2.83 -29.56
CA GLY A 706 19.17 -3.59 -29.09
C GLY A 706 17.86 -2.97 -29.51
N ILE A 707 16.92 -3.82 -29.91
CA ILE A 707 15.54 -3.43 -30.19
C ILE A 707 14.58 -4.24 -29.32
N GLY A 708 13.53 -3.60 -28.85
CA GLY A 708 12.54 -4.22 -27.97
C GLY A 708 11.12 -3.94 -28.42
N ARG A 709 10.18 -4.79 -28.01
CA ARG A 709 8.75 -4.51 -28.19
C ARG A 709 7.92 -5.10 -27.08
N ALA A 710 6.87 -4.39 -26.68
CA ALA A 710 5.84 -4.91 -25.78
C ALA A 710 4.46 -4.53 -26.31
N TYR A 711 3.52 -5.45 -26.34
CA TYR A 711 2.19 -5.21 -26.89
C TYR A 711 1.13 -6.09 -26.25
N GLY A 712 -0.11 -5.59 -26.21
CA GLY A 712 -1.18 -6.31 -25.53
C GLY A 712 -2.51 -5.58 -25.47
N ILE A 713 -3.44 -6.20 -24.75
CA ILE A 713 -4.75 -5.67 -24.40
C ILE A 713 -4.89 -5.71 -22.88
N GLU A 714 -5.37 -4.60 -22.32
CA GLU A 714 -5.64 -4.41 -20.90
C GLU A 714 -7.13 -4.13 -20.72
N LEU A 715 -7.72 -4.72 -19.69
CA LEU A 715 -9.12 -4.58 -19.31
C LEU A 715 -9.21 -4.24 -17.82
N LEU A 716 -10.05 -3.26 -17.47
CA LEU A 716 -10.46 -2.95 -16.11
C LEU A 716 -11.98 -2.84 -16.05
N LEU A 717 -12.63 -3.79 -15.40
CA LEU A 717 -14.04 -3.71 -15.04
C LEU A 717 -14.13 -3.30 -13.57
N ARG A 718 -14.61 -2.09 -13.31
CA ARG A 718 -14.67 -1.52 -11.96
C ARG A 718 -16.11 -1.37 -11.52
N HIS A 719 -16.39 -1.78 -10.29
CA HIS A 719 -17.59 -1.40 -9.56
C HIS A 719 -17.25 -0.25 -8.62
N ALA A 720 -17.89 0.89 -8.81
CA ALA A 720 -17.71 2.07 -7.96
C ALA A 720 -18.03 1.76 -6.50
N LEU A 721 -17.39 2.48 -5.58
CA LEU A 721 -17.68 2.38 -4.15
C LEU A 721 -19.14 2.73 -3.85
N THR A 722 -19.85 1.76 -3.28
CA THR A 722 -21.19 1.89 -2.69
C THR A 722 -21.11 1.83 -1.17
N GLU A 723 -22.26 1.91 -0.50
CA GLU A 723 -22.33 1.76 0.96
C GLU A 723 -21.76 0.41 1.43
N ASP A 724 -22.03 -0.66 0.68
CA ASP A 724 -21.72 -2.03 1.10
C ASP A 724 -20.58 -2.66 0.31
N PHE A 725 -20.37 -2.30 -0.96
CA PHE A 725 -19.43 -3.00 -1.83
C PHE A 725 -18.59 -2.09 -2.73
N PHE A 726 -17.35 -2.50 -2.97
CA PHE A 726 -16.54 -2.05 -4.09
C PHE A 726 -15.62 -3.16 -4.57
N GLY A 727 -15.17 -3.08 -5.82
CA GLY A 727 -14.24 -4.05 -6.36
C GLY A 727 -13.96 -3.84 -7.84
N TRP A 728 -12.99 -4.60 -8.36
CA TRP A 728 -12.67 -4.58 -9.79
C TRP A 728 -12.06 -5.90 -10.25
N ILE A 729 -12.13 -6.10 -11.57
CA ILE A 729 -11.44 -7.15 -12.30
C ILE A 729 -10.47 -6.45 -13.26
N ALA A 730 -9.17 -6.70 -13.09
CA ALA A 730 -8.12 -6.26 -13.99
C ALA A 730 -7.57 -7.47 -14.74
N TYR A 731 -7.43 -7.34 -16.06
CA TYR A 731 -6.84 -8.39 -16.89
C TYR A 731 -5.89 -7.81 -17.93
N THR A 732 -4.70 -8.38 -18.05
CA THR A 732 -3.71 -8.02 -19.07
C THR A 732 -3.36 -9.27 -19.87
N LEU A 733 -3.51 -9.17 -21.20
CA LEU A 733 -2.99 -10.13 -22.16
C LEU A 733 -1.86 -9.43 -22.92
N MET A 734 -0.63 -9.89 -22.78
CA MET A 734 0.51 -9.19 -23.38
C MET A 734 1.65 -10.11 -23.83
N ARG A 735 2.59 -9.53 -24.57
CA ARG A 735 3.87 -10.11 -24.95
C ARG A 735 4.95 -9.02 -24.87
N SER A 736 6.11 -9.33 -24.32
CA SER A 736 7.30 -8.49 -24.23
C SER A 736 8.53 -9.26 -24.73
N GLU A 737 9.21 -8.68 -25.71
CA GLU A 737 10.30 -9.32 -26.45
C GLU A 737 11.46 -8.33 -26.66
N VAL A 738 12.66 -8.87 -26.77
CA VAL A 738 13.89 -8.15 -27.11
C VAL A 738 14.66 -8.91 -28.19
N ASN A 739 15.41 -8.18 -29.00
CA ASN A 739 16.46 -8.71 -29.87
C ASN A 739 17.72 -7.90 -29.54
N ASP A 740 18.74 -8.60 -29.06
CA ASP A 740 20.03 -8.10 -28.58
C ASP A 740 21.22 -8.51 -29.44
N GLY A 741 21.03 -9.39 -30.43
CA GLY A 741 22.07 -9.86 -31.35
C GLY A 741 22.05 -9.21 -32.74
N GLY A 742 21.08 -8.33 -33.00
CA GLY A 742 21.02 -7.49 -34.19
C GLY A 742 20.08 -7.98 -35.30
N PRO A 743 20.09 -7.33 -36.48
CA PRO A 743 19.17 -7.62 -37.57
C PRO A 743 19.31 -9.05 -38.13
N GLY A 744 18.31 -9.91 -37.84
CA GLY A 744 18.26 -11.30 -38.30
C GLY A 744 18.23 -12.31 -37.15
N ASP A 745 18.59 -11.88 -35.94
CA ASP A 745 18.54 -12.71 -34.75
C ASP A 745 17.10 -12.88 -34.22
N PRO A 746 16.81 -14.01 -33.56
CA PRO A 746 15.46 -14.30 -33.08
C PRO A 746 15.05 -13.34 -31.97
N TRP A 747 13.77 -12.98 -31.96
CA TRP A 747 13.16 -12.33 -30.81
C TRP A 747 13.10 -13.31 -29.63
N ILE A 748 13.62 -12.89 -28.48
CA ILE A 748 13.54 -13.62 -27.23
C ILE A 748 12.58 -12.93 -26.28
N LEU A 749 11.97 -13.70 -25.39
CA LEU A 749 11.13 -13.15 -24.31
C LEU A 749 11.99 -12.34 -23.34
N THR A 750 11.46 -11.25 -22.81
CA THR A 750 12.09 -10.58 -21.66
C THR A 750 11.86 -11.39 -20.38
N ASP A 751 12.72 -11.18 -19.37
CA ASP A 751 12.60 -11.84 -18.04
C ASP A 751 11.24 -11.60 -17.37
N TYR A 752 10.60 -10.47 -17.71
CA TYR A 752 9.35 -10.01 -17.10
C TYR A 752 8.12 -10.21 -17.99
N ASP A 753 8.23 -11.04 -19.05
CA ASP A 753 7.06 -11.41 -19.85
C ASP A 753 6.10 -12.31 -19.06
N GLN A 754 4.96 -11.74 -18.66
CA GLN A 754 3.83 -12.45 -18.05
C GLN A 754 2.64 -12.34 -18.99
N THR A 755 2.41 -13.39 -19.80
CA THR A 755 1.44 -13.34 -20.90
C THR A 755 0.00 -13.08 -20.45
N HIS A 756 -0.44 -13.75 -19.38
CA HIS A 756 -1.73 -13.54 -18.76
C HIS A 756 -1.56 -13.03 -17.33
N ILE A 757 -2.21 -11.93 -16.99
CA ILE A 757 -2.24 -11.35 -15.65
C ILE A 757 -3.70 -11.06 -15.31
N LEU A 758 -4.28 -11.80 -14.37
CA LEU A 758 -5.62 -11.59 -13.86
C LEU A 758 -5.54 -11.19 -12.38
N THR A 759 -6.20 -10.09 -12.03
CA THR A 759 -6.40 -9.67 -10.65
C THR A 759 -7.88 -9.38 -10.41
N VAL A 760 -8.44 -9.96 -9.35
CA VAL A 760 -9.82 -9.73 -8.90
C VAL A 760 -9.78 -9.23 -7.47
N VAL A 761 -10.42 -8.10 -7.21
CA VAL A 761 -10.50 -7.47 -5.89
C VAL A 761 -11.95 -7.22 -5.54
N GLY A 762 -12.33 -7.50 -4.30
CA GLY A 762 -13.63 -7.08 -3.74
C GLY A 762 -13.55 -6.88 -2.23
N SER A 763 -14.23 -5.85 -1.73
CA SER A 763 -14.47 -5.63 -0.31
C SER A 763 -15.94 -5.38 -0.05
N TYR A 764 -16.45 -5.93 1.05
CA TYR A 764 -17.84 -5.89 1.45
C TYR A 764 -18.00 -5.53 2.94
N ARG A 765 -18.88 -4.59 3.24
CA ARG A 765 -19.23 -4.19 4.61
C ARG A 765 -20.27 -5.14 5.19
N LEU A 766 -19.91 -5.86 6.25
CA LEU A 766 -20.78 -6.83 6.91
C LEU A 766 -21.73 -6.19 7.95
N GLY A 767 -21.49 -4.91 8.29
CA GLY A 767 -22.24 -4.18 9.32
C GLY A 767 -21.65 -4.38 10.72
N GLY A 768 -22.15 -3.61 11.70
CA GLY A 768 -21.67 -3.68 13.08
C GLY A 768 -20.17 -3.37 13.28
N GLY A 769 -19.58 -2.59 12.36
CA GLY A 769 -18.15 -2.29 12.35
C GLY A 769 -17.29 -3.29 11.58
N PHE A 770 -17.85 -4.40 11.07
CA PHE A 770 -17.11 -5.41 10.31
C PHE A 770 -17.07 -5.12 8.80
N GLU A 771 -15.90 -5.37 8.21
CA GLU A 771 -15.65 -5.35 6.78
C GLU A 771 -14.80 -6.58 6.40
N ALA A 772 -15.09 -7.20 5.26
CA ALA A 772 -14.32 -8.33 4.76
C ALA A 772 -14.02 -8.16 3.27
N GLY A 773 -12.84 -8.60 2.83
CA GLY A 773 -12.47 -8.55 1.43
C GLY A 773 -11.64 -9.74 0.98
N ALA A 774 -11.64 -9.96 -0.34
CA ALA A 774 -10.77 -10.92 -1.00
C ALA A 774 -10.01 -10.28 -2.18
N ARG A 775 -8.79 -10.77 -2.40
CA ARG A 775 -7.99 -10.51 -3.61
C ARG A 775 -7.54 -11.85 -4.20
N PHE A 776 -7.81 -12.06 -5.49
CA PHE A 776 -7.29 -13.22 -6.22
C PHE A 776 -6.38 -12.76 -7.35
N ARG A 777 -5.19 -13.37 -7.48
CA ARG A 777 -4.24 -13.13 -8.56
C ARG A 777 -3.94 -14.44 -9.28
N LEU A 778 -3.86 -14.39 -10.61
CA LEU A 778 -3.40 -15.48 -11.47
C LEU A 778 -2.48 -14.91 -12.54
N VAL A 779 -1.26 -15.43 -12.64
CA VAL A 779 -0.21 -14.86 -13.48
C VAL A 779 0.56 -15.97 -14.19
N THR A 780 0.75 -15.86 -15.52
CA THR A 780 1.65 -16.75 -16.27
C THR A 780 3.06 -16.67 -15.70
N GLY A 781 3.69 -17.82 -15.44
CA GLY A 781 5.03 -17.87 -14.86
C GLY A 781 6.08 -17.18 -15.72
N ASN A 782 7.09 -16.61 -15.06
CA ASN A 782 8.19 -15.91 -15.71
C ASN A 782 8.95 -16.88 -16.65
N PRO A 783 9.46 -16.38 -17.80
CA PRO A 783 10.35 -17.15 -18.63
C PRO A 783 11.65 -17.46 -17.89
N TYR A 784 12.23 -18.62 -18.18
CA TYR A 784 13.56 -18.98 -17.69
C TYR A 784 14.30 -19.81 -18.74
N THR A 785 15.63 -19.86 -18.62
CA THR A 785 16.49 -20.65 -19.51
C THR A 785 16.76 -22.01 -18.86
N PRO A 786 16.16 -23.11 -19.36
CA PRO A 786 16.30 -24.43 -18.75
C PRO A 786 17.71 -24.98 -18.92
N VAL A 787 18.18 -25.76 -17.95
CA VAL A 787 19.39 -26.57 -18.10
C VAL A 787 19.00 -27.89 -18.77
N VAL A 788 19.58 -28.16 -19.95
CA VAL A 788 19.27 -29.34 -20.77
C VAL A 788 20.31 -30.45 -20.64
N GLY A 789 21.40 -30.18 -19.93
CA GLY A 789 22.46 -31.14 -19.61
C GLY A 789 23.59 -30.47 -18.83
N ALA A 790 24.68 -31.20 -18.60
CA ALA A 790 25.89 -30.66 -17.99
C ALA A 790 27.14 -31.38 -18.49
N THR A 791 28.27 -30.67 -18.47
CA THR A 791 29.61 -31.23 -18.72
C THR A 791 30.40 -31.27 -17.43
N HIS A 792 31.20 -32.32 -17.22
CA HIS A 792 32.15 -32.39 -16.10
C HIS A 792 33.49 -31.85 -16.57
N ASP A 793 33.93 -30.75 -15.97
CA ASP A 793 35.29 -30.22 -16.12
C ASP A 793 36.21 -30.99 -15.17
N LEU A 794 37.06 -31.85 -15.74
CA LEU A 794 37.98 -32.70 -14.99
C LEU A 794 39.15 -31.93 -14.38
N ASP A 795 39.51 -30.78 -14.95
CA ASP A 795 40.65 -29.98 -14.48
C ASP A 795 40.26 -29.16 -13.24
N ALA A 796 39.01 -28.69 -13.20
CA ALA A 796 38.44 -27.95 -12.07
C ALA A 796 37.64 -28.82 -11.08
N ASP A 797 37.40 -30.09 -11.41
CA ASP A 797 36.46 -31.01 -10.73
C ASP A 797 35.09 -30.37 -10.45
N THR A 798 34.54 -29.66 -11.45
CA THR A 798 33.24 -28.98 -11.36
C THR A 798 32.34 -29.37 -12.52
N TRP A 799 31.03 -29.40 -12.29
CA TRP A 799 30.06 -29.58 -13.36
C TRP A 799 29.60 -28.21 -13.87
N ARG A 800 29.51 -28.07 -15.19
CA ARG A 800 29.03 -26.86 -15.86
C ARG A 800 27.71 -27.14 -16.58
N PRO A 801 26.71 -26.27 -16.43
CA PRO A 801 25.42 -26.48 -17.06
C PRO A 801 25.50 -26.22 -18.57
N ILE A 802 24.84 -27.08 -19.35
CA ILE A 802 24.49 -26.82 -20.74
C ILE A 802 23.11 -26.18 -20.73
N ARG A 803 23.04 -24.89 -21.03
CA ARG A 803 21.80 -24.13 -21.10
C ARG A 803 21.08 -24.41 -22.43
N GLY A 804 19.76 -24.50 -22.38
CA GLY A 804 18.91 -24.57 -23.57
C GLY A 804 18.77 -23.21 -24.24
N ALA A 805 17.79 -23.08 -25.15
CA ALA A 805 17.47 -21.79 -25.74
C ALA A 805 17.04 -20.77 -24.67
N VAL A 806 17.51 -19.54 -24.79
CA VAL A 806 17.25 -18.46 -23.82
C VAL A 806 15.74 -18.26 -23.68
N HIS A 807 15.25 -18.27 -22.44
CA HIS A 807 13.83 -18.04 -22.09
C HIS A 807 12.83 -18.95 -22.81
N SER A 808 13.27 -20.18 -23.12
CA SER A 808 12.47 -21.17 -23.84
C SER A 808 11.46 -21.94 -22.98
N ALA A 809 11.57 -21.86 -21.65
CA ALA A 809 10.64 -22.46 -20.70
C ALA A 809 10.02 -21.40 -19.79
N ARG A 810 8.97 -21.77 -19.06
CA ARG A 810 8.30 -20.90 -18.08
C ARG A 810 8.14 -21.62 -16.74
N LEU A 811 8.22 -20.85 -15.67
CA LEU A 811 7.82 -21.31 -14.35
C LEU A 811 6.33 -21.72 -14.35
N PRO A 812 5.90 -22.56 -13.41
CA PRO A 812 4.48 -22.83 -13.18
C PRO A 812 3.65 -21.55 -13.05
N THR A 813 2.37 -21.63 -13.44
CA THR A 813 1.44 -20.50 -13.31
C THR A 813 1.28 -20.15 -11.83
N PHE A 814 1.52 -18.89 -11.48
CA PHE A 814 1.31 -18.35 -10.15
C PHE A 814 -0.18 -18.14 -9.90
N HIS A 815 -0.66 -18.50 -8.72
CA HIS A 815 -1.97 -18.05 -8.26
C HIS A 815 -2.04 -17.92 -6.74
N GLN A 816 -2.75 -16.90 -6.27
CA GLN A 816 -2.85 -16.58 -4.84
C GLN A 816 -4.21 -15.96 -4.52
N LEU A 817 -4.84 -16.44 -3.43
CA LEU A 817 -5.99 -15.79 -2.79
C LEU A 817 -5.54 -15.17 -1.47
N ASP A 818 -5.82 -13.90 -1.30
CA ASP A 818 -5.64 -13.17 -0.06
C ASP A 818 -6.99 -12.78 0.52
N LEU A 819 -7.13 -12.89 1.83
CA LEU A 819 -8.36 -12.56 2.55
C LEU A 819 -8.06 -11.52 3.63
N ARG A 820 -9.02 -10.63 3.86
CA ARG A 820 -8.96 -9.63 4.94
C ARG A 820 -10.27 -9.62 5.70
N ILE A 821 -10.19 -9.50 7.02
CA ILE A 821 -11.31 -9.08 7.87
C ILE A 821 -10.86 -7.95 8.78
N GLU A 822 -11.67 -6.90 8.89
CA GLU A 822 -11.42 -5.75 9.75
C GLU A 822 -12.65 -5.47 10.61
N TYR A 823 -12.42 -5.08 11.86
CA TYR A 823 -13.42 -4.55 12.79
C TYR A 823 -13.01 -3.16 13.24
N THR A 824 -13.83 -2.15 12.97
CA THR A 824 -13.60 -0.75 13.37
C THR A 824 -14.59 -0.30 14.43
N HIS A 825 -14.05 0.23 15.53
CA HIS A 825 -14.82 0.93 16.55
C HIS A 825 -14.51 2.43 16.53
N VAL A 826 -15.54 3.27 16.54
CA VAL A 826 -15.43 4.74 16.49
C VAL A 826 -15.80 5.32 17.85
N PHE A 827 -14.82 5.91 18.52
CA PHE A 827 -14.98 6.68 19.76
C PHE A 827 -15.19 8.16 19.45
N ASP A 828 -15.56 8.97 20.45
CA ASP A 828 -15.74 10.42 20.29
C ASP A 828 -14.49 11.09 19.71
N LEU A 829 -13.32 10.74 20.25
CA LEU A 829 -12.04 11.40 19.97
C LEU A 829 -11.15 10.62 19.01
N GLY A 830 -11.54 9.44 18.55
CA GLY A 830 -10.69 8.63 17.68
C GLY A 830 -11.34 7.35 17.18
N THR A 831 -10.58 6.56 16.43
CA THR A 831 -10.99 5.26 15.87
C THR A 831 -10.00 4.19 16.25
N LEU A 832 -10.48 2.97 16.49
CA LEU A 832 -9.65 1.79 16.69
C LEU A 832 -10.14 0.68 15.76
N SER A 833 -9.27 0.26 14.85
CA SER A 833 -9.48 -0.90 13.98
C SER A 833 -8.62 -2.07 14.42
N PHE A 834 -9.16 -3.28 14.31
CA PHE A 834 -8.44 -4.56 14.39
C PHE A 834 -8.60 -5.27 13.05
N PHE A 835 -7.52 -5.82 12.51
CA PHE A 835 -7.57 -6.49 11.22
C PHE A 835 -6.74 -7.78 11.22
N LEU A 836 -7.18 -8.73 10.40
CA LEU A 836 -6.45 -9.95 10.06
C LEU A 836 -6.38 -10.05 8.54
N ASP A 837 -5.16 -10.01 8.01
CA ASP A 837 -4.85 -10.34 6.61
C ASP A 837 -4.29 -11.76 6.54
N LEU A 838 -4.80 -12.56 5.61
CA LEU A 838 -4.28 -13.89 5.29
C LEU A 838 -3.75 -13.86 3.86
N LEU A 839 -2.43 -13.82 3.71
CA LEU A 839 -1.81 -13.93 2.39
C LEU A 839 -1.66 -15.39 2.02
N ASN A 840 -1.93 -15.72 0.75
CA ASN A 840 -1.89 -17.09 0.25
C ASN A 840 -2.75 -18.05 1.10
N ALA A 841 -4.04 -17.71 1.23
CA ALA A 841 -5.00 -18.33 2.14
C ALA A 841 -5.14 -19.87 1.99
N TYR A 842 -4.91 -20.41 0.80
CA TYR A 842 -4.92 -21.87 0.56
C TYR A 842 -3.51 -22.49 0.45
N ASN A 843 -2.47 -21.76 0.86
CA ASN A 843 -1.08 -22.22 0.96
C ASN A 843 -0.53 -22.82 -0.34
N GLN A 844 -0.71 -22.12 -1.46
CA GLN A 844 -0.17 -22.55 -2.76
C GLN A 844 1.37 -22.55 -2.73
N PRO A 845 2.04 -23.65 -3.12
CA PRO A 845 3.48 -23.64 -3.37
C PRO A 845 3.76 -22.95 -4.71
N ASN A 846 3.75 -21.62 -4.70
CA ASN A 846 4.07 -20.81 -5.86
C ASN A 846 5.58 -20.89 -6.14
N VAL A 847 5.97 -21.54 -7.25
CA VAL A 847 7.39 -21.71 -7.62
C VAL A 847 7.94 -20.38 -8.15
N GLU A 848 8.99 -19.88 -7.50
CA GLU A 848 9.70 -18.65 -7.87
C GLU A 848 10.96 -18.93 -8.69
N ASP A 849 11.60 -20.09 -8.51
CA ASP A 849 12.75 -20.53 -9.30
C ASP A 849 12.97 -22.05 -9.18
N PHE A 850 13.91 -22.60 -9.95
CA PHE A 850 14.40 -23.97 -9.81
C PHE A 850 15.86 -23.98 -9.35
N GLN A 851 16.12 -24.66 -8.24
CA GLN A 851 17.47 -25.00 -7.82
C GLN A 851 17.88 -26.30 -8.53
N TYR A 852 19.15 -26.45 -8.89
CA TYR A 852 19.68 -27.67 -9.52
C TYR A 852 20.69 -28.36 -8.60
N ASP A 853 20.78 -29.69 -8.65
CA ASP A 853 21.89 -30.40 -7.99
C ASP A 853 23.22 -29.98 -8.62
N TYR A 854 24.31 -30.19 -7.88
CA TYR A 854 25.65 -29.81 -8.36
C TYR A 854 26.03 -30.49 -9.69
N ARG A 855 25.32 -31.55 -10.13
CA ARG A 855 25.52 -32.21 -11.43
C ARG A 855 24.48 -31.83 -12.49
N TYR A 856 23.49 -31.00 -12.16
CA TYR A 856 22.37 -30.59 -13.02
C TYR A 856 21.56 -31.76 -13.61
N ARG A 857 21.41 -32.85 -12.86
CA ARG A 857 20.58 -34.02 -13.17
C ARG A 857 19.20 -33.96 -12.52
N ALA A 858 19.08 -33.26 -11.40
CA ALA A 858 17.84 -33.06 -10.67
C ALA A 858 17.63 -31.57 -10.42
N GLN A 859 16.38 -31.18 -10.25
CA GLN A 859 15.99 -29.83 -9.85
C GLN A 859 14.90 -29.89 -8.79
N GLU A 860 14.91 -28.91 -7.89
CA GLU A 860 13.90 -28.72 -6.85
C GLU A 860 13.32 -27.31 -6.95
N PRO A 861 12.00 -27.14 -6.77
CA PRO A 861 11.38 -25.82 -6.82
C PRO A 861 11.73 -25.00 -5.57
N PHE A 862 12.17 -23.76 -5.78
CA PHE A 862 12.22 -22.73 -4.76
C PHE A 862 10.85 -22.03 -4.71
N ASN A 863 10.13 -22.18 -3.61
CA ASN A 863 8.76 -21.66 -3.47
C ASN A 863 8.74 -20.29 -2.78
N GLY A 864 7.76 -19.47 -3.14
CA GLY A 864 7.47 -18.17 -2.51
C GLY A 864 6.78 -18.32 -1.15
N LEU A 865 6.15 -17.25 -0.67
CA LEU A 865 5.53 -17.24 0.66
C LEU A 865 4.48 -18.36 0.82
N PRO A 866 4.55 -19.14 1.91
CA PRO A 866 3.44 -19.97 2.33
C PRO A 866 2.28 -19.08 2.82
N LEU A 867 1.25 -19.69 3.41
CA LEU A 867 0.24 -18.97 4.19
C LEU A 867 0.92 -18.02 5.19
N PHE A 868 0.66 -16.71 5.05
CA PHE A 868 1.26 -15.69 5.89
C PHE A 868 0.17 -14.84 6.57
N PRO A 869 -0.20 -15.16 7.83
CA PRO A 869 -1.19 -14.41 8.59
C PRO A 869 -0.57 -13.15 9.22
N VAL A 870 -1.24 -12.02 9.07
CA VAL A 870 -0.86 -10.74 9.68
C VAL A 870 -2.04 -10.20 10.50
N LEU A 871 -1.88 -10.24 11.81
CA LEU A 871 -2.81 -9.63 12.76
C LEU A 871 -2.30 -8.25 13.14
N GLY A 872 -3.18 -7.26 13.17
CA GLY A 872 -2.81 -5.91 13.55
C GLY A 872 -3.95 -5.07 14.11
N MET A 873 -3.56 -3.91 14.62
CA MET A 873 -4.46 -2.87 15.08
C MET A 873 -4.00 -1.50 14.59
N ARG A 874 -4.97 -0.60 14.40
CA ARG A 874 -4.74 0.78 14.01
C ARG A 874 -5.58 1.72 14.85
N GLY A 875 -4.94 2.63 15.56
CA GLY A 875 -5.57 3.75 16.26
C GLY A 875 -5.37 5.05 15.49
N ALA A 876 -6.36 5.93 15.47
CA ALA A 876 -6.23 7.29 14.95
C ALA A 876 -7.09 8.29 15.75
N PHE A 877 -6.70 9.57 15.80
CA PHE A 877 -7.44 10.63 16.50
C PHE A 877 -7.34 12.00 15.81
#